data_AF-A0ABD1D7R8-F1
#
_entry.id   AF-A0ABD1D7R8-F1
#
_cell.length_a   1.000
_cell.length_b   1.000
_cell.length_c   1.000
_cell.angle_alpha   90.00
_cell.angle_beta   90.00
_cell.angle_gamma   90.00
#
_symmetry.space_group_name_H-M   'P 1'
#
loop_
_entity.id
_entity.type
_entity.pdbx_description
1 polymer ?
#
loop_
_entity_poly.entity_id
_entity_poly.type
_entity_poly.pdbx_seq_one_letter_code
_entity_poly.pdbx_strand_id
1 'polypeptide(L)'
;MPKTSSVHPFRQSQYEPLQSQRRAFRILGYYPGDSGFRHWSLVGVFLFHYWSQVQLCYWEFSHGWHKIREGEVFVALEVMTPTLSRLGALLKCFFLFAERKRLKKFLDKLVELHDQADANEKPIYKWVTYWSRKFTNFEQNFFLVTCIFFSLFPLGVMLFNSIVNPNNPRIFLLPTQVTLPYEYKYSPVFELTFLLMSYITFTPCFMLAGSDGLFIGVSLLVSSQFRIVQQQLENLKTEESFLEIDPPENKRILTQLKQIVQHHNQAIEMSQEMSSLFVPNVFTCYTIAAVKLGMACLIMSKADIFVRIIFLFGSLGILTEIYIYSFGGTQLMEESRVTKKKMVRTSKVVPFGESQYGPLQLQRKTFRIIGYYPGDSGFLHWAMVGVFVFHYWFQIQLSYWEIRYGWIKMREGDVLAALEGLCPTPTRIGAILKCLILIGERKKLKMLLDKLMELHDQGKASEKSIYQWANYWGHQFTKFELTFFIMTCVFFCLLPMGTMIYHAVVAPVEPRIYLLPALVALPYNYAYSPAFEFTFLLLAYITFTPSFMLAGGDGLFIGVCLLVTSQFRIVQQQLESLSREEAHGTAVDLANPTAAENDRVLAQLKLIAQRHNQAIEISREMSSLFMPNVFAVYTIAAVKIGLACLILMQSEGFKKLIYMFGSLGILTEIYVYSYGGTLLLEESEQIRRSAYDFPWYRYDKDVRRLIQMMMIRARKPSGLEVPFFEASVATFGMIIRTAGSWVTLMQTFL
;
A
#
# COMPACT_ATOMS: atom_id res chain seq x y z
N MET A 1 1.31 -47.20 -38.37
CA MET A 1 1.68 -47.45 -36.95
C MET A 1 2.73 -46.43 -36.54
N PRO A 2 2.38 -45.35 -35.82
CA PRO A 2 3.35 -44.41 -35.31
C PRO A 2 3.97 -44.94 -34.01
N LYS A 3 5.29 -44.84 -33.94
CA LYS A 3 6.13 -45.23 -32.80
C LYS A 3 5.69 -44.47 -31.55
N THR A 4 5.40 -45.23 -30.51
CA THR A 4 5.19 -44.81 -29.13
C THR A 4 6.35 -43.92 -28.65
N SER A 5 6.01 -42.69 -28.26
CA SER A 5 6.87 -41.77 -27.54
C SER A 5 7.31 -42.41 -26.22
N SER A 6 8.58 -42.79 -26.15
CA SER A 6 9.23 -43.20 -24.90
C SER A 6 9.17 -42.04 -23.90
N VAL A 7 8.39 -42.25 -22.84
CA VAL A 7 8.46 -41.52 -21.59
C VAL A 7 9.91 -41.57 -21.12
N HIS A 8 10.65 -40.46 -21.22
CA HIS A 8 11.95 -40.33 -20.60
C HIS A 8 11.77 -40.24 -19.08
N PRO A 9 12.26 -41.20 -18.30
CA PRO A 9 12.34 -41.08 -16.86
C PRO A 9 13.61 -40.29 -16.51
N PHE A 10 13.48 -39.29 -15.64
CA PHE A 10 14.57 -38.76 -14.81
C PHE A 10 15.91 -38.44 -15.52
N ARG A 11 15.99 -37.27 -16.17
CA ARG A 11 17.24 -36.47 -16.12
C ARG A 11 17.01 -35.33 -15.13
N GLN A 12 17.45 -35.53 -13.89
CA GLN A 12 17.54 -34.46 -12.89
C GLN A 12 18.59 -33.44 -13.35
N SER A 13 18.13 -32.39 -14.04
CA SER A 13 18.83 -31.11 -14.05
C SER A 13 18.88 -30.63 -12.60
N GLN A 14 20.07 -30.35 -12.08
CA GLN A 14 20.28 -29.80 -10.72
C GLN A 14 19.63 -28.41 -10.53
N TYR A 15 18.99 -27.85 -11.58
CA TYR A 15 18.45 -26.50 -11.67
C TYR A 15 17.04 -26.44 -12.28
N GLU A 16 16.16 -27.41 -12.00
CA GLU A 16 14.75 -27.34 -12.41
C GLU A 16 14.05 -26.13 -11.73
N PRO A 17 13.43 -25.20 -12.51
CA PRO A 17 12.68 -24.07 -11.94
C PRO A 17 11.55 -24.56 -11.03
N LEU A 18 11.30 -23.83 -9.94
CA LEU A 18 10.18 -24.08 -9.02
C LEU A 18 10.17 -25.45 -8.32
N GLN A 19 11.30 -26.17 -8.28
CA GLN A 19 11.36 -27.51 -7.70
C GLN A 19 10.97 -27.55 -6.22
N SER A 20 11.35 -26.53 -5.43
CA SER A 20 11.02 -26.48 -3.99
C SER A 20 9.52 -26.28 -3.78
N GLN A 21 8.94 -25.37 -4.57
CA GLN A 21 7.52 -25.06 -4.61
C GLN A 21 6.70 -26.29 -5.01
N ARG A 22 7.15 -27.02 -6.04
CA ARG A 22 6.55 -28.29 -6.47
C ARG A 22 6.56 -29.35 -5.37
N ARG A 23 7.63 -29.44 -4.58
CA ARG A 23 7.71 -30.36 -3.43
C ARG A 23 6.74 -29.95 -2.33
N ALA A 24 6.69 -28.68 -1.95
CA ALA A 24 5.76 -28.17 -0.93
C ALA A 24 4.30 -28.47 -1.28
N PHE A 25 3.91 -28.19 -2.52
CA PHE A 25 2.58 -28.48 -3.04
C PHE A 25 2.26 -29.98 -3.10
N ARG A 26 3.21 -30.84 -3.48
CA ARG A 26 3.02 -32.29 -3.46
C ARG A 26 2.87 -32.87 -2.06
N ILE A 27 3.58 -32.34 -1.06
CA ILE A 27 3.41 -32.73 0.35
C ILE A 27 2.01 -32.35 0.84
N LEU A 28 1.49 -31.21 0.38
CA LEU A 28 0.11 -30.80 0.65
C LEU A 28 -0.94 -31.70 -0.03
N GLY A 29 -0.55 -32.47 -1.04
CA GLY A 29 -1.46 -33.29 -1.84
C GLY A 29 -1.94 -32.62 -3.14
N TYR A 30 -1.32 -31.53 -3.59
CA TYR A 30 -1.82 -30.83 -4.77
C TYR A 30 -0.71 -30.12 -5.54
N TYR A 31 -0.46 -30.50 -6.79
CA TYR A 31 0.35 -29.72 -7.74
C TYR A 31 -0.39 -29.58 -9.08
N PRO A 32 -0.49 -28.38 -9.69
CA PRO A 32 -1.26 -28.16 -10.92
C PRO A 32 -0.86 -29.07 -12.08
N GLY A 33 0.41 -29.49 -12.14
CA GLY A 33 0.97 -30.27 -13.25
C GLY A 33 0.71 -31.78 -13.22
N ASP A 34 0.32 -32.37 -12.08
CA ASP A 34 0.26 -33.82 -11.94
C ASP A 34 -1.02 -34.42 -12.59
N SER A 35 -0.91 -35.56 -13.28
CA SER A 35 -2.02 -36.26 -13.96
C SER A 35 -1.99 -37.78 -13.70
N GLY A 36 -3.14 -38.46 -13.76
CA GLY A 36 -3.27 -39.93 -13.62
C GLY A 36 -3.68 -40.42 -12.22
N PHE A 37 -3.49 -41.71 -11.90
CA PHE A 37 -3.91 -42.31 -10.61
C PHE A 37 -3.25 -41.64 -9.39
N ARG A 38 -1.97 -41.27 -9.50
CA ARG A 38 -1.24 -40.50 -8.48
C ARG A 38 -1.84 -39.11 -8.22
N HIS A 39 -2.56 -38.52 -9.18
CA HIS A 39 -3.26 -37.24 -8.98
C HIS A 39 -4.44 -37.41 -8.03
N TRP A 40 -5.25 -38.46 -8.19
CA TRP A 40 -6.42 -38.70 -7.35
C TRP A 40 -6.07 -39.05 -5.90
N SER A 41 -4.98 -39.80 -5.67
CA SER A 41 -4.49 -40.07 -4.32
C SER A 41 -3.97 -38.80 -3.63
N LEU A 42 -3.32 -37.90 -4.37
CA LEU A 42 -2.86 -36.61 -3.85
C LEU A 42 -4.05 -35.68 -3.54
N VAL A 43 -5.05 -35.60 -4.43
CA VAL A 43 -6.26 -34.80 -4.20
C VAL A 43 -6.99 -35.25 -2.92
N GLY A 44 -7.04 -36.55 -2.63
CA GLY A 44 -7.58 -37.05 -1.35
C GLY A 44 -6.83 -36.52 -0.13
N VAL A 45 -5.49 -36.50 -0.19
CA VAL A 45 -4.63 -35.93 0.87
C VAL A 45 -4.85 -34.42 1.01
N PHE A 46 -4.97 -33.69 -0.11
CA PHE A 46 -5.28 -32.26 -0.09
C PHE A 46 -6.65 -31.98 0.53
N LEU A 47 -7.69 -32.73 0.15
CA LEU A 47 -9.02 -32.59 0.74
C LEU A 47 -9.02 -32.89 2.23
N PHE A 48 -8.26 -33.89 2.67
CA PHE A 48 -8.10 -34.20 4.09
C PHE A 48 -7.42 -33.05 4.86
N HIS A 49 -6.30 -32.51 4.36
CA HIS A 49 -5.65 -31.35 4.98
C HIS A 49 -6.54 -30.10 4.95
N TYR A 50 -7.21 -29.83 3.83
CA TYR A 50 -8.09 -28.68 3.69
C TYR A 50 -9.28 -28.78 4.66
N TRP A 51 -9.91 -29.95 4.73
CA TRP A 51 -11.04 -30.19 5.63
C TRP A 51 -10.64 -30.13 7.11
N SER A 52 -9.48 -30.70 7.48
CA SER A 52 -9.01 -30.64 8.87
C SER A 52 -8.73 -29.20 9.33
N GLN A 53 -8.22 -28.34 8.44
CA GLN A 53 -8.08 -26.91 8.70
C GLN A 53 -9.42 -26.18 8.85
N VAL A 54 -10.40 -26.49 7.99
CA VAL A 54 -11.76 -25.90 8.09
C VAL A 54 -12.40 -26.26 9.42
N GLN A 55 -12.30 -27.54 9.84
CA GLN A 55 -12.84 -28.00 11.13
C GLN A 55 -12.15 -27.30 12.31
N LEU A 56 -10.82 -27.17 12.27
CA LEU A 56 -10.09 -26.47 13.33
C LEU A 56 -10.47 -24.99 13.41
N CYS A 57 -10.61 -24.31 12.26
CA CYS A 57 -11.07 -22.92 12.22
C CYS A 57 -12.46 -22.76 12.84
N TYR A 58 -13.37 -23.72 12.59
CA TYR A 58 -14.70 -23.71 13.18
C TYR A 58 -14.66 -23.85 14.70
N TRP A 59 -13.85 -24.79 15.24
CA TRP A 59 -13.73 -24.97 16.69
C TRP A 59 -13.06 -23.79 17.40
N GLU A 60 -12.03 -23.19 16.81
CA GLU A 60 -11.39 -21.98 17.34
C GLU A 60 -12.34 -20.78 17.28
N PHE A 61 -13.04 -20.58 16.16
CA PHE A 61 -14.01 -19.49 16.03
C PHE A 61 -15.15 -19.64 17.05
N SER A 62 -15.68 -20.86 17.23
CA SER A 62 -16.70 -21.15 18.23
C SER A 62 -16.21 -20.84 19.65
N HIS A 63 -14.97 -21.23 19.97
CA HIS A 63 -14.34 -20.94 21.26
C HIS A 63 -14.16 -19.43 21.49
N GLY A 64 -13.58 -18.73 20.52
CA GLY A 64 -13.42 -17.27 20.58
C GLY A 64 -14.76 -16.54 20.70
N TRP A 65 -15.78 -16.99 19.96
CA TRP A 65 -17.13 -16.43 20.06
C TRP A 65 -17.76 -16.62 21.43
N HIS A 66 -17.57 -17.79 22.05
CA HIS A 66 -17.99 -18.04 23.41
C HIS A 66 -17.30 -17.09 24.40
N LYS A 67 -15.98 -16.92 24.26
CA LYS A 67 -15.18 -16.04 25.10
C LYS A 67 -15.58 -14.57 24.97
N ILE A 68 -15.98 -14.12 23.78
CA ILE A 68 -16.56 -12.78 23.58
C ILE A 68 -17.86 -12.63 24.40
N ARG A 69 -18.73 -13.64 24.42
CA ARG A 69 -19.98 -13.60 25.19
C ARG A 69 -19.75 -13.57 26.70
N GLU A 70 -18.66 -14.19 27.17
CA GLU A 70 -18.24 -14.17 28.58
C GLU A 70 -17.55 -12.86 28.99
N GLY A 71 -17.30 -11.93 28.06
CA GLY A 71 -16.57 -10.69 28.32
C GLY A 71 -15.04 -10.83 28.26
N GLU A 72 -14.51 -12.02 27.99
CA GLU A 72 -13.07 -12.30 27.86
C GLU A 72 -12.55 -11.97 26.44
N VAL A 73 -12.67 -10.71 26.03
CA VAL A 73 -12.36 -10.27 24.66
C VAL A 73 -10.90 -10.51 24.26
N PHE A 74 -9.94 -10.34 25.18
CA PHE A 74 -8.52 -10.56 24.88
C PHE A 74 -8.21 -12.04 24.59
N VAL A 75 -8.76 -12.95 25.40
CA VAL A 75 -8.66 -14.40 25.17
C VAL A 75 -9.31 -14.77 23.85
N ALA A 76 -10.47 -14.18 23.53
CA ALA A 76 -11.10 -14.40 22.23
C ALA A 76 -10.21 -13.93 21.06
N LEU A 77 -9.58 -12.76 21.16
CA LEU A 77 -8.67 -12.26 20.13
C LEU A 77 -7.42 -13.14 20.00
N GLU A 78 -6.90 -13.67 21.11
CA GLU A 78 -5.79 -14.62 21.11
C GLU A 78 -6.12 -15.88 20.30
N VAL A 79 -7.33 -16.40 20.45
CA VAL A 79 -7.82 -17.59 19.74
C VAL A 79 -8.13 -17.28 18.27
N MET A 80 -8.74 -16.13 18.00
CA MET A 80 -9.18 -15.76 16.65
C MET A 80 -8.03 -15.37 15.71
N THR A 81 -6.88 -14.93 16.24
CA THR A 81 -5.73 -14.51 15.41
C THR A 81 -5.10 -15.68 14.62
N PRO A 82 -4.81 -16.85 15.22
CA PRO A 82 -4.46 -18.06 14.48
C PRO A 82 -5.53 -18.51 13.48
N THR A 83 -6.82 -18.39 13.81
CA THR A 83 -7.92 -18.73 12.90
C THR A 83 -7.89 -17.88 11.62
N LEU A 84 -7.65 -16.57 11.74
CA LEU A 84 -7.48 -15.70 10.57
C LEU A 84 -6.30 -16.12 9.69
N SER A 85 -5.19 -16.58 10.29
CA SER A 85 -4.04 -17.07 9.53
C SER A 85 -4.38 -18.33 8.73
N ARG A 86 -5.12 -19.26 9.33
CA ARG A 86 -5.58 -20.49 8.67
C ARG A 86 -6.60 -20.21 7.56
N LEU A 87 -7.55 -19.31 7.81
CA LEU A 87 -8.49 -18.84 6.78
C LEU A 87 -7.75 -18.23 5.58
N GLY A 88 -6.69 -17.46 5.82
CA GLY A 88 -5.85 -16.92 4.75
C GLY A 88 -5.15 -17.99 3.93
N ALA A 89 -4.56 -18.99 4.58
CA ALA A 89 -3.96 -20.13 3.90
C ALA A 89 -4.99 -20.91 3.06
N LEU A 90 -6.19 -21.15 3.61
CA LEU A 90 -7.29 -21.81 2.92
C LEU A 90 -7.74 -21.03 1.67
N LEU A 91 -7.96 -19.71 1.81
CA LEU A 91 -8.36 -18.84 0.71
C LEU A 91 -7.30 -18.80 -0.40
N LYS A 92 -6.02 -18.67 -0.05
CA LYS A 92 -4.90 -18.72 -1.03
C LYS A 92 -4.88 -20.05 -1.79
N CYS A 93 -5.00 -21.18 -1.09
CA CYS A 93 -5.06 -22.49 -1.73
C CYS A 93 -6.31 -22.64 -2.60
N PHE A 94 -7.45 -22.14 -2.15
CA PHE A 94 -8.70 -22.16 -2.91
C PHE A 94 -8.58 -21.38 -4.22
N PHE A 95 -8.05 -20.16 -4.20
CA PHE A 95 -7.87 -19.35 -5.41
C PHE A 95 -6.91 -20.00 -6.41
N LEU A 96 -5.76 -20.53 -5.94
CA LEU A 96 -4.83 -21.27 -6.81
C LEU A 96 -5.46 -22.55 -7.38
N PHE A 97 -6.27 -23.25 -6.59
CA PHE A 97 -6.98 -24.45 -7.03
C PHE A 97 -8.09 -24.13 -8.05
N ALA A 98 -8.81 -23.02 -7.86
CA ALA A 98 -9.84 -22.54 -8.78
C ALA A 98 -9.23 -22.26 -10.17
N GLU A 99 -8.09 -21.57 -10.20
CA GLU A 99 -7.37 -21.20 -11.44
C GLU A 99 -6.37 -22.26 -11.94
N ARG A 100 -6.40 -23.48 -11.39
CA ARG A 100 -5.36 -24.51 -11.60
C ARG A 100 -5.02 -24.83 -13.05
N LYS A 101 -6.02 -24.85 -13.95
CA LYS A 101 -5.80 -25.15 -15.37
C LYS A 101 -5.03 -24.02 -16.05
N ARG A 102 -5.35 -22.77 -15.70
CA ARG A 102 -4.71 -21.56 -16.22
C ARG A 102 -3.31 -21.42 -15.64
N LEU A 103 -3.18 -21.60 -14.32
CA LEU A 103 -1.90 -21.64 -13.62
C LEU A 103 -0.96 -22.70 -14.22
N LYS A 104 -1.44 -23.93 -14.47
CA LYS A 104 -0.64 -24.97 -15.12
C LYS A 104 -0.08 -24.51 -16.47
N LYS A 105 -0.95 -24.02 -17.37
CA LYS A 105 -0.52 -23.53 -18.70
C LYS A 105 0.54 -22.43 -18.58
N PHE A 106 0.36 -21.52 -17.63
CA PHE A 106 1.30 -20.44 -17.39
C PHE A 106 2.66 -20.93 -16.88
N LEU A 107 2.66 -21.90 -15.95
CA LEU A 107 3.88 -22.54 -15.47
C LEU A 107 4.60 -23.35 -16.56
N ASP A 108 3.86 -24.08 -17.38
CA ASP A 108 4.41 -24.85 -18.50
C ASP A 108 5.10 -23.89 -19.50
N LYS A 109 4.50 -22.72 -19.79
CA LYS A 109 5.11 -21.66 -20.62
C LYS A 109 6.43 -21.12 -20.03
N LEU A 110 6.48 -20.91 -18.71
CA LEU A 110 7.71 -20.47 -18.03
C LEU A 110 8.83 -21.51 -18.09
N VAL A 111 8.49 -22.80 -17.97
CA VAL A 111 9.46 -23.90 -18.08
C VAL A 111 9.94 -24.06 -19.51
N GLU A 112 9.05 -23.95 -20.50
CA GLU A 112 9.42 -23.99 -21.92
C GLU A 112 10.42 -22.88 -22.28
N LEU A 113 10.20 -21.65 -21.81
CA LEU A 113 11.14 -20.53 -22.00
C LEU A 113 12.49 -20.76 -21.32
N HIS A 114 12.50 -21.46 -20.19
CA HIS A 114 13.73 -21.85 -19.52
C HIS A 114 14.51 -22.92 -20.30
N ASP A 115 13.80 -23.91 -20.85
CA ASP A 115 14.40 -25.02 -21.58
C ASP A 115 14.93 -24.60 -22.96
N GLN A 116 14.27 -23.62 -23.59
CA GLN A 116 14.67 -23.01 -24.86
C GLN A 116 15.76 -21.94 -24.71
N ALA A 117 16.17 -21.60 -23.48
CA ALA A 117 17.11 -20.52 -23.22
C ALA A 117 18.50 -20.76 -23.82
N ASP A 118 19.07 -19.74 -24.45
CA ASP A 118 20.39 -19.79 -25.07
C ASP A 118 21.53 -19.81 -24.02
N ALA A 119 22.76 -20.10 -24.46
CA ALA A 119 23.94 -20.12 -23.59
C ALA A 119 24.15 -18.82 -22.81
N ASN A 120 23.77 -17.68 -23.39
CA ASN A 120 23.86 -16.35 -22.77
C ASN A 120 22.75 -16.08 -21.74
N GLU A 121 21.62 -16.77 -21.84
CA GLU A 121 20.43 -16.58 -20.99
C GLU A 121 20.41 -17.55 -19.80
N LYS A 122 21.00 -18.74 -19.97
CA LYS A 122 21.14 -19.76 -18.91
C LYS A 122 21.72 -19.24 -17.58
N PRO A 123 22.72 -18.35 -17.54
CA PRO A 123 23.21 -17.75 -16.30
C PRO A 123 22.13 -16.97 -15.54
N ILE A 124 21.28 -16.22 -16.24
CA ILE A 124 20.18 -15.45 -15.63
C ILE A 124 19.18 -16.40 -14.97
N TYR A 125 18.75 -17.44 -15.70
CA TYR A 125 17.84 -18.42 -15.15
C TYR A 125 18.42 -19.20 -13.96
N LYS A 126 19.72 -19.57 -14.00
CA LYS A 126 20.39 -20.21 -12.85
C LYS A 126 20.35 -19.32 -11.62
N TRP A 127 20.63 -18.03 -11.78
CA TRP A 127 20.59 -17.05 -10.69
C TRP A 127 19.17 -16.91 -10.12
N VAL A 128 18.17 -16.79 -10.98
CA VAL A 128 16.75 -16.67 -10.58
C VAL A 128 16.25 -17.92 -9.86
N THR A 129 16.53 -19.11 -10.41
CA THR A 129 16.15 -20.39 -9.79
C THR A 129 16.85 -20.58 -8.44
N TYR A 130 18.11 -20.16 -8.30
CA TYR A 130 18.84 -20.17 -7.03
C TYR A 130 18.14 -19.31 -5.97
N TRP A 131 17.84 -18.05 -6.29
CA TRP A 131 17.21 -17.13 -5.33
C TRP A 131 15.78 -17.52 -5.01
N SER A 132 14.99 -17.91 -6.01
CA SER A 132 13.64 -18.46 -5.83
C SER A 132 13.65 -19.61 -4.82
N ARG A 133 14.57 -20.58 -4.97
CA ARG A 133 14.73 -21.69 -4.03
C ARG A 133 15.18 -21.22 -2.65
N LYS A 134 16.09 -20.24 -2.55
CA LYS A 134 16.54 -19.69 -1.26
C LYS A 134 15.39 -19.01 -0.51
N PHE A 135 14.57 -18.21 -1.19
CA PHE A 135 13.39 -17.59 -0.59
C PHE A 135 12.37 -18.62 -0.10
N THR A 136 11.98 -19.58 -0.94
CA THR A 136 11.03 -20.63 -0.54
C THR A 136 11.57 -21.49 0.59
N ASN A 137 12.86 -21.85 0.58
CA ASN A 137 13.45 -22.61 1.66
C ASN A 137 13.53 -21.80 2.97
N PHE A 138 13.89 -20.52 2.91
CA PHE A 138 13.90 -19.65 4.07
C PHE A 138 12.51 -19.56 4.70
N GLU A 139 11.50 -19.28 3.88
CA GLU A 139 10.10 -19.21 4.28
C GLU A 139 9.62 -20.53 4.91
N GLN A 140 9.88 -21.66 4.24
CA GLN A 140 9.47 -22.97 4.73
C GLN A 140 10.13 -23.33 6.05
N ASN A 141 11.43 -23.02 6.23
CA ASN A 141 12.12 -23.24 7.50
C ASN A 141 11.63 -22.30 8.61
N PHE A 142 11.38 -21.04 8.29
CA PHE A 142 10.84 -20.06 9.24
C PHE A 142 9.48 -20.51 9.77
N PHE A 143 8.58 -20.90 8.86
CA PHE A 143 7.26 -21.43 9.23
C PHE A 143 7.38 -22.74 10.01
N LEU A 144 8.27 -23.66 9.61
CA LEU A 144 8.50 -24.90 10.34
C LEU A 144 8.94 -24.64 11.79
N VAL A 145 9.91 -23.75 12.01
CA VAL A 145 10.36 -23.36 13.35
C VAL A 145 9.22 -22.76 14.16
N THR A 146 8.38 -21.93 13.52
CA THR A 146 7.17 -21.37 14.13
C THR A 146 6.19 -22.47 14.53
N CYS A 147 5.84 -23.39 13.62
CA CYS A 147 4.97 -24.52 13.90
C CYS A 147 5.51 -25.43 15.05
N ILE A 148 6.83 -25.66 15.10
CA ILE A 148 7.49 -26.39 16.20
C ILE A 148 7.35 -25.64 17.52
N PHE A 149 7.62 -24.32 17.51
CA PHE A 149 7.50 -23.47 18.69
C PHE A 149 6.08 -23.51 19.25
N PHE A 150 5.05 -23.29 18.43
CA PHE A 150 3.65 -23.33 18.85
C PHE A 150 3.20 -24.71 19.36
N SER A 151 3.79 -25.80 18.84
CA SER A 151 3.48 -27.16 19.30
C SER A 151 4.18 -27.51 20.62
N LEU A 152 5.42 -27.06 20.84
CA LEU A 152 6.20 -27.40 22.04
C LEU A 152 5.99 -26.44 23.21
N PHE A 153 5.66 -25.17 22.93
CA PHE A 153 5.49 -24.14 23.96
C PHE A 153 4.45 -24.51 25.03
N PRO A 154 3.27 -25.06 24.71
CA PRO A 154 2.30 -25.51 25.72
C PRO A 154 2.86 -26.60 26.65
N LEU A 155 3.67 -27.52 26.13
CA LEU A 155 4.33 -28.55 26.97
C LEU A 155 5.32 -27.91 27.93
N GLY A 156 6.07 -26.90 27.49
CA GLY A 156 6.98 -26.13 28.33
C GLY A 156 6.24 -25.42 29.47
N VAL A 157 5.11 -24.79 29.17
CA VAL A 157 4.26 -24.12 30.18
C VAL A 157 3.67 -25.13 31.17
N MET A 158 3.17 -26.27 30.68
CA MET A 158 2.65 -27.34 31.54
C MET A 158 3.73 -27.90 32.48
N LEU A 159 4.95 -28.12 31.97
CA LEU A 159 6.08 -28.59 32.76
C LEU A 159 6.52 -27.54 33.80
N PHE A 160 6.67 -26.29 33.38
CA PHE A 160 7.03 -25.18 34.27
C PHE A 160 6.03 -25.05 35.42
N ASN A 161 4.73 -25.07 35.12
CA ASN A 161 3.70 -24.99 36.16
C ASN A 161 3.73 -26.21 37.10
N SER A 162 4.00 -27.40 36.59
CA SER A 162 4.14 -28.61 37.43
C SER A 162 5.33 -28.56 38.38
N ILE A 163 6.40 -27.85 38.02
CA ILE A 163 7.61 -27.70 38.85
C ILE A 163 7.41 -26.57 39.87
N VAL A 164 6.88 -25.44 39.44
CA VAL A 164 6.75 -24.22 40.27
C VAL A 164 5.58 -24.33 41.25
N ASN A 165 4.48 -24.99 40.84
CA ASN A 165 3.25 -25.11 41.63
C ASN A 165 2.86 -26.58 41.82
N PRO A 166 3.64 -27.38 42.59
CA PRO A 166 3.44 -28.83 42.69
C PRO A 166 2.11 -29.22 43.37
N ASN A 167 1.54 -28.32 44.17
CA ASN A 167 0.28 -28.54 44.88
C ASN A 167 -0.95 -28.14 44.05
N ASN A 168 -0.77 -27.48 42.90
CA ASN A 168 -1.87 -27.07 42.04
C ASN A 168 -2.30 -28.22 41.12
N PRO A 169 -3.60 -28.30 40.75
CA PRO A 169 -4.06 -29.30 39.79
C PRO A 169 -3.33 -29.14 38.45
N ARG A 170 -3.03 -30.28 37.83
CA ARG A 170 -2.32 -30.32 36.54
C ARG A 170 -3.12 -29.59 35.47
N ILE A 171 -2.50 -28.62 34.81
CA ILE A 171 -3.10 -27.86 33.70
C ILE A 171 -2.91 -28.65 32.41
N PHE A 172 -3.95 -28.71 31.57
CA PHE A 172 -3.91 -29.36 30.26
C PHE A 172 -4.03 -28.31 29.16
N LEU A 173 -2.93 -28.06 28.44
CA LEU A 173 -2.85 -27.11 27.34
C LEU A 173 -2.71 -27.84 26.01
N LEU A 174 -3.52 -27.47 25.03
CA LEU A 174 -3.41 -27.93 23.64
C LEU A 174 -2.55 -26.93 22.81
N PRO A 175 -2.05 -27.33 21.63
CA PRO A 175 -1.32 -26.44 20.71
C PRO A 175 -2.08 -25.18 20.31
N THR A 176 -3.42 -25.25 20.32
CA THR A 176 -4.32 -24.11 20.15
C THR A 176 -5.50 -24.24 21.10
N GLN A 177 -6.06 -23.11 21.54
CA GLN A 177 -7.20 -23.06 22.44
C GLN A 177 -8.50 -23.30 21.65
N VAL A 178 -9.20 -24.39 21.96
CA VAL A 178 -10.42 -24.82 21.25
C VAL A 178 -11.42 -25.44 22.21
N THR A 179 -12.71 -25.33 21.88
CA THR A 179 -13.76 -26.13 22.51
C THR A 179 -14.03 -27.36 21.65
N LEU A 180 -13.65 -28.53 22.15
CA LEU A 180 -13.92 -29.83 21.51
C LEU A 180 -15.25 -30.41 21.99
N PRO A 181 -15.95 -31.21 21.16
CA PRO A 181 -17.24 -31.81 21.53
C PRO A 181 -17.11 -33.02 22.49
N TYR A 182 -15.89 -33.32 22.96
CA TYR A 182 -15.59 -34.41 23.88
C TYR A 182 -14.60 -33.94 24.96
N GLU A 183 -14.62 -34.58 26.12
CA GLU A 183 -13.64 -34.34 27.17
C GLU A 183 -12.28 -34.95 26.79
N TYR A 184 -11.22 -34.15 26.87
CA TYR A 184 -9.88 -34.54 26.43
C TYR A 184 -8.84 -34.53 27.56
N LYS A 185 -9.24 -34.27 28.81
CA LYS A 185 -8.33 -34.05 29.96
C LYS A 185 -7.85 -35.34 30.66
N TYR A 186 -8.09 -36.50 30.07
CA TYR A 186 -7.67 -37.81 30.61
C TYR A 186 -6.78 -38.57 29.63
N SER A 187 -5.88 -39.39 30.16
CA SER A 187 -4.96 -40.22 29.37
C SER A 187 -5.68 -41.49 28.86
N PRO A 188 -5.44 -41.97 27.62
CA PRO A 188 -4.52 -41.46 26.60
C PRO A 188 -5.15 -40.43 25.63
N VAL A 189 -6.38 -39.96 25.89
CA VAL A 189 -7.12 -39.08 24.98
C VAL A 189 -6.45 -37.72 24.83
N PHE A 190 -5.89 -37.17 25.92
CA PHE A 190 -5.11 -35.94 25.88
C PHE A 190 -3.94 -36.06 24.90
N GLU A 191 -3.13 -37.11 25.02
CA GLU A 191 -1.92 -37.35 24.25
C GLU A 191 -2.24 -37.55 22.77
N LEU A 192 -3.28 -38.33 22.46
CA LEU A 192 -3.74 -38.52 21.09
C LEU A 192 -4.29 -37.22 20.48
N THR A 193 -5.08 -36.46 21.24
CA THR A 193 -5.63 -35.15 20.81
C THR A 193 -4.50 -34.15 20.57
N PHE A 194 -3.52 -34.12 21.47
CA PHE A 194 -2.36 -33.23 21.37
C PHE A 194 -1.52 -33.53 20.13
N LEU A 195 -1.23 -34.81 19.87
CA LEU A 195 -0.49 -35.24 18.68
C LEU A 195 -1.24 -34.89 17.39
N LEU A 196 -2.54 -35.14 17.34
CA LEU A 196 -3.39 -34.81 16.20
C LEU A 196 -3.44 -33.29 15.96
N MET A 197 -3.67 -32.50 17.01
CA MET A 197 -3.70 -31.03 16.94
C MET A 197 -2.36 -30.44 16.53
N SER A 198 -1.25 -31.03 17.02
CA SER A 198 0.09 -30.62 16.61
C SER A 198 0.28 -30.86 15.11
N TYR A 199 -0.04 -32.07 14.63
CA TYR A 199 0.02 -32.40 13.20
C TYR A 199 -0.84 -31.46 12.35
N ILE A 200 -2.09 -31.20 12.74
CA ILE A 200 -2.97 -30.26 12.02
C ILE A 200 -2.35 -28.86 12.01
N THR A 201 -1.77 -28.40 13.13
CA THR A 201 -1.10 -27.10 13.23
C THR A 201 0.15 -26.99 12.35
N PHE A 202 0.80 -28.11 11.98
CA PHE A 202 1.90 -28.14 11.02
C PHE A 202 1.45 -27.95 9.56
N THR A 203 0.25 -28.38 9.18
CA THR A 203 -0.15 -28.40 7.76
C THR A 203 -0.25 -27.02 7.09
N PRO A 204 -0.67 -25.91 7.75
CA PRO A 204 -0.64 -24.56 7.19
C PRO A 204 0.75 -24.10 6.77
N CYS A 205 1.81 -24.57 7.44
CA CYS A 205 3.19 -24.23 7.10
C CYS A 205 3.53 -24.65 5.65
N PHE A 206 2.95 -25.75 5.14
CA PHE A 206 3.11 -26.18 3.75
C PHE A 206 2.18 -25.45 2.78
N MET A 207 0.98 -25.04 3.22
CA MET A 207 0.03 -24.27 2.42
C MET A 207 0.61 -22.90 2.06
N LEU A 208 1.07 -22.18 3.08
CA LEU A 208 1.65 -20.84 2.95
C LEU A 208 2.94 -20.89 2.12
N ALA A 209 3.92 -21.70 2.52
CA ALA A 209 5.18 -21.84 1.79
C ALA A 209 5.00 -22.32 0.34
N GLY A 210 3.95 -23.13 0.07
CA GLY A 210 3.57 -23.48 -1.30
C GLY A 210 3.07 -22.26 -2.07
N SER A 211 2.03 -21.59 -1.57
CA SER A 211 1.39 -20.47 -2.26
C SER A 211 2.29 -19.24 -2.44
N ASP A 212 3.02 -18.87 -1.39
CA ASP A 212 3.85 -17.68 -1.34
C ASP A 212 5.19 -17.94 -2.04
N GLY A 213 5.77 -19.13 -1.82
CA GLY A 213 6.93 -19.64 -2.56
C GLY A 213 6.69 -19.70 -4.07
N LEU A 214 5.47 -20.05 -4.51
CA LEU A 214 5.09 -20.04 -5.92
C LEU A 214 5.00 -18.61 -6.46
N PHE A 215 4.39 -17.69 -5.71
CA PHE A 215 4.32 -16.28 -6.10
C PHE A 215 5.72 -15.71 -6.32
N ILE A 216 6.64 -15.84 -5.35
CA ILE A 216 8.00 -15.29 -5.49
C ILE A 216 8.77 -15.96 -6.62
N GLY A 217 8.62 -17.29 -6.77
CA GLY A 217 9.30 -18.01 -7.85
C GLY A 217 8.84 -17.57 -9.23
N VAL A 218 7.54 -17.42 -9.43
CA VAL A 218 6.95 -16.90 -10.67
C VAL A 218 7.35 -15.43 -10.89
N SER A 219 7.29 -14.60 -9.84
CA SER A 219 7.68 -13.18 -9.91
C SER A 219 9.10 -13.03 -10.45
N LEU A 220 10.04 -13.81 -9.93
CA LEU A 220 11.43 -13.75 -10.33
C LEU A 220 11.65 -14.29 -11.76
N LEU A 221 10.92 -15.33 -12.17
CA LEU A 221 10.99 -15.86 -13.54
C LEU A 221 10.39 -14.91 -14.58
N VAL A 222 9.31 -14.19 -14.25
CA VAL A 222 8.77 -13.15 -15.13
C VAL A 222 9.72 -11.95 -15.17
N SER A 223 10.28 -11.56 -14.03
CA SER A 223 11.30 -10.51 -13.95
C SER A 223 12.55 -10.83 -14.78
N SER A 224 12.91 -12.12 -14.87
CA SER A 224 14.04 -12.57 -15.68
C SER A 224 13.82 -12.33 -17.17
N GLN A 225 12.57 -12.40 -17.66
CA GLN A 225 12.26 -12.10 -19.07
C GLN A 225 12.59 -10.66 -19.41
N PHE A 226 12.24 -9.71 -18.53
CA PHE A 226 12.61 -8.30 -18.70
C PHE A 226 14.13 -8.14 -18.74
N ARG A 227 14.86 -8.84 -17.87
CA ARG A 227 16.32 -8.81 -17.83
C ARG A 227 16.97 -9.43 -19.08
N ILE A 228 16.38 -10.48 -19.66
CA ILE A 228 16.84 -11.04 -20.93
C ILE A 228 16.62 -10.03 -22.06
N VAL A 229 15.45 -9.39 -22.14
CA VAL A 229 15.18 -8.31 -23.10
C VAL A 229 16.20 -7.17 -22.95
N GLN A 230 16.56 -6.80 -21.73
CA GLN A 230 17.59 -5.80 -21.48
C GLN A 230 18.97 -6.22 -22.03
N GLN A 231 19.36 -7.48 -21.86
CA GLN A 231 20.62 -8.00 -22.39
C GLN A 231 20.60 -8.09 -23.92
N GLN A 232 19.47 -8.51 -24.50
CA GLN A 232 19.29 -8.54 -25.96
C GLN A 232 19.36 -7.12 -26.55
N LEU A 233 18.81 -6.11 -25.88
CA LEU A 233 18.96 -4.69 -26.25
C LEU A 233 20.40 -4.17 -26.13
N GLU A 234 21.19 -4.68 -25.18
CA GLU A 234 22.60 -4.32 -25.04
C GLU A 234 23.48 -4.97 -26.11
N ASN A 235 23.17 -6.22 -26.46
CA ASN A 235 23.86 -6.96 -27.53
C ASN A 235 23.52 -6.44 -28.93
N LEU A 236 22.43 -5.67 -29.08
CA LEU A 236 22.09 -4.95 -30.30
C LEU A 236 23.01 -3.75 -30.59
N LYS A 237 23.90 -3.36 -29.67
CA LYS A 237 24.86 -2.28 -29.92
C LYS A 237 25.77 -2.67 -31.09
N THR A 238 25.49 -2.09 -32.25
CA THR A 238 26.40 -2.01 -33.38
C THR A 238 27.64 -1.22 -32.98
N GLU A 239 28.81 -1.70 -33.38
CA GLU A 239 30.02 -0.88 -33.41
C GLU A 239 29.73 0.41 -34.20
N GLU A 240 30.31 1.53 -33.75
CA GLU A 240 29.94 2.92 -34.04
C GLU A 240 30.11 3.40 -35.50
N SER A 241 30.02 2.52 -36.50
CA SER A 241 30.10 2.89 -37.92
C SER A 241 28.71 3.01 -38.55
N PHE A 242 28.06 4.18 -38.39
CA PHE A 242 26.87 4.57 -39.17
C PHE A 242 27.22 5.11 -40.58
N LEU A 243 28.36 4.70 -41.15
CA LEU A 243 28.68 4.96 -42.55
C LEU A 243 28.33 3.70 -43.34
N GLU A 244 27.20 3.79 -44.05
CA GLU A 244 26.67 2.77 -44.98
C GLU A 244 26.55 1.37 -44.38
N ILE A 245 25.55 1.17 -43.49
CA ILE A 245 25.14 -0.19 -43.11
C ILE A 245 24.64 -0.88 -44.38
N ASP A 246 25.34 -1.93 -44.78
CA ASP A 246 24.99 -2.76 -45.92
C ASP A 246 23.52 -3.21 -45.82
N PRO A 247 22.71 -3.18 -46.89
CA PRO A 247 21.32 -3.65 -46.89
C PRO A 247 21.06 -4.99 -46.17
N PRO A 248 21.93 -6.03 -46.27
CA PRO A 248 21.75 -7.26 -45.52
C PRO A 248 21.93 -7.10 -43.99
N GLU A 249 22.79 -6.21 -43.52
CA GLU A 249 23.03 -5.97 -42.10
C GLU A 249 21.88 -5.20 -41.45
N ASN A 250 21.32 -4.20 -42.15
CA ASN A 250 20.09 -3.52 -41.71
C ASN A 250 18.91 -4.50 -41.60
N LYS A 251 18.77 -5.43 -42.56
CA LYS A 251 17.75 -6.48 -42.51
C LYS A 251 17.95 -7.42 -41.32
N ARG A 252 19.20 -7.71 -40.94
CA ARG A 252 19.55 -8.52 -39.75
C ARG A 252 19.17 -7.80 -38.47
N ILE A 253 19.57 -6.54 -38.31
CA ILE A 253 19.24 -5.70 -37.12
C ILE A 253 17.73 -5.56 -36.97
N LEU A 254 17.01 -5.28 -38.07
CA LEU A 254 15.54 -5.20 -38.05
C LEU A 254 14.90 -6.52 -37.61
N THR A 255 15.45 -7.66 -38.03
CA THR A 255 14.96 -8.98 -37.64
C THR A 255 15.20 -9.23 -36.14
N GLN A 256 16.38 -8.88 -35.63
CA GLN A 256 16.71 -8.98 -34.20
C GLN A 256 15.84 -8.05 -33.34
N LEU A 257 15.61 -6.81 -33.79
CA LEU A 257 14.75 -5.86 -33.08
C LEU A 257 13.29 -6.37 -33.05
N LYS A 258 12.79 -6.94 -34.15
CA LYS A 258 11.46 -7.58 -34.17
C LYS A 258 11.36 -8.71 -33.15
N GLN A 259 12.39 -9.56 -33.04
CA GLN A 259 12.44 -10.62 -32.03
C GLN A 259 12.43 -10.06 -30.61
N ILE A 260 13.18 -8.98 -30.35
CA ILE A 260 13.22 -8.34 -29.03
C ILE A 260 11.89 -7.69 -28.66
N VAL A 261 11.22 -7.03 -29.61
CA VAL A 261 9.89 -6.46 -29.40
C VAL A 261 8.86 -7.56 -29.11
N GLN A 262 8.92 -8.68 -29.85
CA GLN A 262 8.07 -9.84 -29.59
C GLN A 262 8.30 -10.41 -28.19
N HIS A 263 9.56 -10.57 -27.79
CA HIS A 263 9.91 -11.04 -26.45
C HIS A 263 9.46 -10.05 -25.35
N HIS A 264 9.61 -8.75 -25.58
CA HIS A 264 9.13 -7.73 -24.63
C HIS A 264 7.61 -7.77 -24.46
N ASN A 265 6.85 -7.88 -25.56
CA ASN A 265 5.41 -8.02 -25.51
C ASN A 265 5.01 -9.30 -24.76
N GLN A 266 5.71 -10.41 -25.02
CA GLN A 266 5.50 -11.66 -24.29
C GLN A 266 5.77 -11.51 -22.79
N ALA A 267 6.83 -10.78 -22.40
CA ALA A 267 7.13 -10.49 -20.99
C ALA A 267 6.03 -9.63 -20.32
N ILE A 268 5.48 -8.64 -21.04
CA ILE A 268 4.35 -7.83 -20.57
C ILE A 268 3.10 -8.70 -20.39
N GLU A 269 2.73 -9.51 -21.38
CA GLU A 269 1.59 -10.42 -21.30
C GLU A 269 1.74 -11.38 -20.12
N MET A 270 2.94 -11.93 -19.91
CA MET A 270 3.22 -12.81 -18.77
C MET A 270 3.11 -12.08 -17.43
N SER A 271 3.53 -10.81 -17.36
CA SER A 271 3.37 -9.98 -16.16
C SER A 271 1.89 -9.70 -15.85
N GLN A 272 1.08 -9.40 -16.87
CA GLN A 272 -0.37 -9.22 -16.73
C GLN A 272 -1.07 -10.52 -16.32
N GLU A 273 -0.70 -11.64 -16.94
CA GLU A 273 -1.24 -12.96 -16.62
C GLU A 273 -0.90 -13.34 -15.18
N MET A 274 0.36 -13.20 -14.76
CA MET A 274 0.79 -13.39 -13.38
C MET A 274 -0.01 -12.50 -12.41
N SER A 275 -0.16 -11.20 -12.71
CA SER A 275 -0.94 -10.30 -11.86
C SER A 275 -2.37 -10.80 -11.69
N SER A 276 -3.06 -11.13 -12.78
CA SER A 276 -4.43 -11.63 -12.72
C SER A 276 -4.58 -12.96 -11.97
N LEU A 277 -3.58 -13.85 -12.03
CA LEU A 277 -3.58 -15.13 -11.32
C LEU A 277 -3.37 -14.98 -9.81
N PHE A 278 -2.53 -14.03 -9.39
CA PHE A 278 -2.11 -13.91 -7.99
C PHE A 278 -2.77 -12.75 -7.23
N VAL A 279 -3.44 -11.80 -7.88
CA VAL A 279 -4.15 -10.68 -7.21
C VAL A 279 -5.04 -11.14 -6.04
N PRO A 280 -5.87 -12.21 -6.15
CA PRO A 280 -6.65 -12.69 -5.01
C PRO A 280 -5.78 -13.16 -3.84
N ASN A 281 -4.65 -13.83 -4.11
CA ASN A 281 -3.71 -14.26 -3.08
C ASN A 281 -3.01 -13.07 -2.41
N VAL A 282 -2.56 -12.10 -3.19
CA VAL A 282 -1.94 -10.87 -2.70
C VAL A 282 -2.94 -10.11 -1.82
N PHE A 283 -4.17 -9.90 -2.30
CA PHE A 283 -5.22 -9.21 -1.57
C PHE A 283 -5.55 -9.90 -0.24
N THR A 284 -5.67 -11.22 -0.27
CA THR A 284 -5.90 -12.06 0.93
C THR A 284 -4.76 -11.90 1.93
N CYS A 285 -3.51 -11.97 1.46
CA CYS A 285 -2.30 -11.79 2.27
C CYS A 285 -2.31 -10.43 3.00
N TYR A 286 -2.42 -9.32 2.25
CA TYR A 286 -2.36 -7.97 2.84
C TYR A 286 -3.54 -7.69 3.76
N THR A 287 -4.75 -8.12 3.41
CA THR A 287 -5.95 -7.92 4.23
C THR A 287 -5.82 -8.65 5.57
N ILE A 288 -5.44 -9.92 5.54
CA ILE A 288 -5.30 -10.73 6.75
C ILE A 288 -4.11 -10.26 7.56
N ALA A 289 -3.00 -9.89 6.94
CA ALA A 289 -1.84 -9.34 7.63
C ALA A 289 -2.16 -8.03 8.36
N ALA A 290 -2.90 -7.11 7.73
CA ALA A 290 -3.32 -5.86 8.35
C ALA A 290 -4.19 -6.08 9.60
N VAL A 291 -5.19 -6.98 9.50
CA VAL A 291 -6.05 -7.32 10.63
C VAL A 291 -5.26 -8.00 11.75
N LYS A 292 -4.40 -8.96 11.41
CA LYS A 292 -3.58 -9.70 12.38
C LYS A 292 -2.57 -8.83 13.10
N LEU A 293 -1.87 -7.93 12.40
CA LEU A 293 -0.95 -6.98 13.04
C LEU A 293 -1.71 -6.04 13.99
N GLY A 294 -2.90 -5.60 13.60
CA GLY A 294 -3.80 -4.86 14.48
C GLY A 294 -4.12 -5.64 15.75
N MET A 295 -4.61 -6.88 15.62
CA MET A 295 -4.94 -7.74 16.77
C MET A 295 -3.72 -8.06 17.65
N ALA A 296 -2.57 -8.38 17.04
CA ALA A 296 -1.33 -8.70 17.76
C ALA A 296 -0.86 -7.53 18.62
N CYS A 297 -0.88 -6.30 18.08
CA CYS A 297 -0.55 -5.10 18.84
C CYS A 297 -1.48 -4.91 20.06
N LEU A 298 -2.77 -5.21 19.91
CA LEU A 298 -3.73 -5.12 21.01
C LEU A 298 -3.50 -6.18 22.08
N ILE A 299 -3.25 -7.42 21.69
CA ILE A 299 -2.98 -8.52 22.62
C ILE A 299 -1.69 -8.26 23.39
N MET A 300 -0.61 -7.89 22.69
CA MET A 300 0.69 -7.60 23.32
C MET A 300 0.63 -6.47 24.36
N SER A 301 -0.34 -5.56 24.26
CA SER A 301 -0.49 -4.46 25.23
C SER A 301 -0.97 -4.93 26.61
N LYS A 302 -1.83 -5.95 26.67
CA LYS A 302 -2.45 -6.40 27.93
C LYS A 302 -2.04 -7.82 28.36
N ALA A 303 -1.39 -8.57 27.48
CA ALA A 303 -1.05 -9.96 27.76
C ALA A 303 0.22 -10.12 28.60
N ASP A 304 0.35 -11.29 29.22
CA ASP A 304 1.53 -11.66 30.01
C ASP A 304 2.77 -11.89 29.13
N ILE A 305 3.92 -12.10 29.76
CA ILE A 305 5.20 -12.26 29.04
C ILE A 305 5.18 -13.45 28.06
N PHE A 306 4.47 -14.52 28.41
CA PHE A 306 4.40 -15.73 27.60
C PHE A 306 3.60 -15.49 26.32
N VAL A 307 2.42 -14.87 26.43
CA VAL A 307 1.60 -14.50 25.27
C VAL A 307 2.29 -13.43 24.42
N ARG A 308 2.99 -12.46 25.03
CA ARG A 308 3.77 -11.45 24.28
C ARG A 308 4.83 -12.11 23.39
N ILE A 309 5.56 -13.10 23.90
CA ILE A 309 6.57 -13.83 23.10
C ILE A 309 5.92 -14.55 21.93
N ILE A 310 4.78 -15.22 22.14
CA ILE A 310 4.03 -15.92 21.09
C ILE A 310 3.62 -14.96 19.97
N PHE A 311 3.02 -13.82 20.32
CA PHE A 311 2.52 -12.85 19.34
C PHE A 311 3.64 -12.04 18.68
N LEU A 312 4.77 -11.82 19.35
CA LEU A 312 5.95 -11.23 18.73
C LEU A 312 6.51 -12.15 17.62
N PHE A 313 6.66 -13.44 17.91
CA PHE A 313 7.09 -14.43 16.91
C PHE A 313 6.07 -14.56 15.76
N GLY A 314 4.78 -14.58 16.07
CA GLY A 314 3.71 -14.56 15.05
C GLY A 314 3.78 -13.31 14.16
N SER A 315 4.06 -12.14 14.73
CA SER A 315 4.19 -10.87 14.00
C SER A 315 5.39 -10.87 13.04
N LEU A 316 6.52 -11.47 13.42
CA LEU A 316 7.67 -11.66 12.53
C LEU A 316 7.32 -12.51 11.30
N GLY A 317 6.46 -13.53 11.48
CA GLY A 317 5.96 -14.33 10.36
C GLY A 317 5.10 -13.54 9.39
N ILE A 318 4.23 -12.68 9.92
CA ILE A 318 3.38 -11.80 9.09
C ILE A 318 4.23 -10.81 8.31
N LEU A 319 5.23 -10.19 8.94
CA LEU A 319 6.14 -9.26 8.28
C LEU A 319 6.96 -9.95 7.19
N THR A 320 7.39 -11.20 7.43
CA THR A 320 8.08 -12.03 6.43
C THR A 320 7.19 -12.29 5.20
N GLU A 321 5.91 -12.62 5.43
CA GLU A 321 4.90 -12.82 4.38
C GLU A 321 4.73 -11.54 3.52
N ILE A 322 4.50 -10.39 4.15
CA ILE A 322 4.40 -9.09 3.46
C ILE A 322 5.66 -8.77 2.67
N TYR A 323 6.83 -9.03 3.26
CA TYR A 323 8.12 -8.77 2.64
C TYR A 323 8.28 -9.57 1.34
N ILE A 324 7.92 -10.86 1.32
CA ILE A 324 8.02 -11.71 0.13
C ILE A 324 7.19 -11.15 -1.03
N TYR A 325 5.93 -10.77 -0.76
CA TYR A 325 5.05 -10.18 -1.78
C TYR A 325 5.55 -8.81 -2.25
N SER A 326 6.00 -7.97 -1.32
CA SER A 326 6.55 -6.63 -1.62
C SER A 326 7.82 -6.72 -2.46
N PHE A 327 8.72 -7.64 -2.11
CA PHE A 327 9.97 -7.87 -2.80
C PHE A 327 9.73 -8.38 -4.23
N GLY A 328 8.88 -9.40 -4.40
CA GLY A 328 8.54 -9.92 -5.73
C GLY A 328 7.93 -8.87 -6.65
N GLY A 329 7.00 -8.05 -6.14
CA GLY A 329 6.40 -6.95 -6.88
C GLY A 329 7.38 -5.82 -7.21
N THR A 330 8.24 -5.45 -6.25
CA THR A 330 9.25 -4.40 -6.43
C THR A 330 10.29 -4.82 -7.46
N GLN A 331 10.77 -6.06 -7.41
CA GLN A 331 11.73 -6.58 -8.39
C GLN A 331 11.16 -6.54 -9.81
N LEU A 332 9.91 -6.97 -10.00
CA LEU A 332 9.24 -6.94 -11.30
C LEU A 332 9.08 -5.50 -11.82
N MET A 333 8.71 -4.57 -10.93
CA MET A 333 8.61 -3.14 -11.25
C MET A 333 9.96 -2.54 -11.64
N GLU A 334 11.03 -2.87 -10.90
CA GLU A 334 12.35 -2.33 -11.16
C GLU A 334 12.93 -2.86 -12.47
N GLU A 335 12.82 -4.17 -12.73
CA GLU A 335 13.26 -4.75 -14.01
C GLU A 335 12.49 -4.14 -15.20
N SER A 336 11.18 -3.94 -15.06
CA SER A 336 10.37 -3.25 -16.08
C SER A 336 10.82 -1.80 -16.29
N ARG A 337 11.11 -1.06 -15.22
CA ARG A 337 11.62 0.32 -15.29
C ARG A 337 13.02 0.39 -15.90
N VAL A 338 13.91 -0.54 -15.58
CA VAL A 338 15.24 -0.62 -16.17
C VAL A 338 15.15 -0.96 -17.65
N THR A 339 14.26 -1.89 -18.05
CA THR A 339 13.96 -2.13 -19.47
C THR A 339 13.48 -0.86 -20.15
N LYS A 340 12.54 -0.12 -19.55
CA LYS A 340 12.11 1.19 -20.06
C LYS A 340 13.28 2.16 -20.18
N LYS A 341 14.13 2.31 -19.15
CA LYS A 341 15.31 3.19 -19.19
C LYS A 341 16.27 2.80 -20.31
N LYS A 342 16.55 1.50 -20.49
CA LYS A 342 17.40 1.00 -21.57
C LYS A 342 16.77 1.22 -22.95
N MET A 343 15.47 1.00 -23.11
CA MET A 343 14.69 1.26 -24.35
C MET A 343 14.58 2.75 -24.68
N VAL A 344 14.44 3.59 -23.65
CA VAL A 344 14.39 5.05 -23.79
C VAL A 344 15.80 5.55 -24.15
N ARG A 345 16.86 4.90 -23.66
CA ARG A 345 18.24 5.12 -24.14
C ARG A 345 18.44 4.69 -25.62
N THR A 346 17.54 3.90 -26.21
CA THR A 346 17.59 3.40 -27.61
C THR A 346 16.43 3.82 -28.53
N SER A 347 15.42 4.59 -28.08
CA SER A 347 14.29 4.97 -28.94
C SER A 347 13.68 6.33 -28.62
N LYS A 348 13.18 7.02 -29.66
CA LYS A 348 12.31 8.20 -29.55
C LYS A 348 10.93 7.77 -29.02
N VAL A 349 10.46 8.46 -27.98
CA VAL A 349 9.25 8.16 -27.20
C VAL A 349 7.98 8.27 -28.05
N VAL A 350 7.13 7.24 -28.03
CA VAL A 350 5.75 7.27 -28.53
C VAL A 350 4.81 7.70 -27.38
N PRO A 351 3.90 8.66 -27.58
CA PRO A 351 3.00 9.15 -26.54
C PRO A 351 1.91 8.12 -26.17
N PHE A 352 1.52 8.09 -24.89
CA PHE A 352 0.34 7.39 -24.40
C PHE A 352 -0.93 8.00 -25.02
N GLY A 353 -1.93 7.14 -25.29
CA GLY A 353 -3.24 7.55 -25.80
C GLY A 353 -3.97 8.57 -24.90
N GLU A 354 -5.00 9.20 -25.45
CA GLU A 354 -5.77 10.24 -24.75
C GLU A 354 -6.34 9.73 -23.42
N SER A 355 -5.85 10.30 -22.32
CA SER A 355 -6.32 10.03 -20.97
C SER A 355 -7.68 10.69 -20.73
N GLN A 356 -8.61 9.93 -20.14
CA GLN A 356 -9.92 10.41 -19.68
C GLN A 356 -9.83 11.40 -18.50
N TYR A 357 -8.66 11.54 -17.86
CA TYR A 357 -8.47 12.33 -16.64
C TYR A 357 -7.92 13.74 -16.95
N GLY A 358 -8.78 14.75 -16.85
CA GLY A 358 -8.36 16.16 -16.92
C GLY A 358 -7.81 16.69 -15.59
N PRO A 359 -7.12 17.85 -15.61
CA PRO A 359 -6.46 18.41 -14.44
C PRO A 359 -7.44 18.75 -13.32
N LEU A 360 -7.15 18.27 -12.11
CA LEU A 360 -7.85 18.59 -10.86
C LEU A 360 -9.39 18.43 -10.89
N GLN A 361 -9.94 17.59 -11.77
CA GLN A 361 -11.39 17.50 -11.97
C GLN A 361 -12.15 17.01 -10.73
N LEU A 362 -11.63 15.98 -10.05
CA LEU A 362 -12.27 15.42 -8.87
C LEU A 362 -12.16 16.39 -7.69
N GLN A 363 -10.99 16.99 -7.52
CA GLN A 363 -10.69 18.01 -6.52
C GLN A 363 -11.65 19.20 -6.67
N ARG A 364 -11.86 19.68 -7.90
CA ARG A 364 -12.83 20.75 -8.22
C ARG A 364 -14.26 20.36 -7.84
N LYS A 365 -14.69 19.14 -8.14
CA LYS A 365 -16.02 18.65 -7.77
C LYS A 365 -16.19 18.59 -6.25
N THR A 366 -15.21 18.07 -5.53
CA THR A 366 -15.23 17.98 -4.06
C THR A 366 -15.32 19.37 -3.43
N PHE A 367 -14.55 20.33 -3.93
CA PHE A 367 -14.59 21.72 -3.46
C PHE A 367 -15.96 22.39 -3.67
N ARG A 368 -16.58 22.18 -4.82
CA ARG A 368 -17.94 22.67 -5.09
C ARG A 368 -18.99 22.08 -4.15
N ILE A 369 -18.85 20.81 -3.75
CA ILE A 369 -19.77 20.20 -2.77
C ILE A 369 -19.69 20.92 -1.40
N ILE A 370 -18.51 21.38 -1.01
CA ILE A 370 -18.30 22.16 0.23
C ILE A 370 -18.88 23.59 0.09
N GLY A 371 -19.26 24.01 -1.11
CA GLY A 371 -19.76 25.36 -1.39
C GLY A 371 -18.65 26.36 -1.74
N TYR A 372 -17.48 25.90 -2.19
CA TYR A 372 -16.39 26.82 -2.53
C TYR A 372 -15.49 26.31 -3.65
N TYR A 373 -15.31 27.07 -4.73
CA TYR A 373 -14.24 26.84 -5.71
C TYR A 373 -13.63 28.18 -6.18
N PRO A 374 -12.30 28.33 -6.21
CA PRO A 374 -11.64 29.54 -6.70
C PRO A 374 -11.91 29.72 -8.20
N GLY A 375 -12.75 30.69 -8.56
CA GLY A 375 -13.06 31.04 -9.95
C GLY A 375 -14.55 31.02 -10.31
N ASP A 376 -15.43 30.55 -9.43
CA ASP A 376 -16.87 30.68 -9.66
C ASP A 376 -17.29 32.17 -9.58
N SER A 377 -18.12 32.63 -10.52
CA SER A 377 -18.58 34.01 -10.65
C SER A 377 -20.10 34.07 -10.86
N GLY A 378 -20.71 35.25 -10.63
CA GLY A 378 -22.14 35.48 -10.83
C GLY A 378 -23.05 34.77 -9.82
N PHE A 379 -24.21 34.29 -10.27
CA PHE A 379 -25.20 33.61 -9.41
C PHE A 379 -24.65 32.35 -8.73
N LEU A 380 -23.84 31.57 -9.47
CA LEU A 380 -23.24 30.34 -8.95
C LEU A 380 -22.35 30.60 -7.73
N HIS A 381 -21.62 31.73 -7.73
CA HIS A 381 -20.81 32.13 -6.58
C HIS A 381 -21.66 32.32 -5.32
N TRP A 382 -22.75 33.08 -5.40
CA TRP A 382 -23.63 33.34 -4.24
C TRP A 382 -24.35 32.09 -3.76
N ALA A 383 -24.77 31.21 -4.68
CA ALA A 383 -25.34 29.91 -4.31
C ALA A 383 -24.33 29.04 -3.53
N MET A 384 -23.08 28.99 -4.00
CA MET A 384 -22.00 28.26 -3.34
C MET A 384 -21.66 28.87 -1.97
N VAL A 385 -21.64 30.19 -1.84
CA VAL A 385 -21.49 30.88 -0.54
C VAL A 385 -22.62 30.49 0.43
N GLY A 386 -23.86 30.37 -0.03
CA GLY A 386 -24.98 29.88 0.80
C GLY A 386 -24.74 28.45 1.30
N VAL A 387 -24.32 27.54 0.42
CA VAL A 387 -23.94 26.16 0.76
C VAL A 387 -22.78 26.13 1.76
N PHE A 388 -21.79 27.00 1.57
CA PHE A 388 -20.66 27.14 2.48
C PHE A 388 -21.11 27.57 3.88
N VAL A 389 -21.88 28.67 3.98
CA VAL A 389 -22.37 29.18 5.27
C VAL A 389 -23.19 28.12 6.00
N PHE A 390 -24.04 27.40 5.27
CA PHE A 390 -24.86 26.31 5.80
C PHE A 390 -23.98 25.21 6.42
N HIS A 391 -23.05 24.64 5.66
CA HIS A 391 -22.19 23.56 6.16
C HIS A 391 -21.35 24.00 7.36
N TYR A 392 -20.76 25.19 7.31
CA TYR A 392 -19.88 25.69 8.39
C TYR A 392 -20.66 25.99 9.65
N TRP A 393 -21.85 26.57 9.53
CA TRP A 393 -22.73 26.81 10.66
C TRP A 393 -23.02 25.50 11.42
N PHE A 394 -23.43 24.45 10.71
CA PHE A 394 -23.70 23.16 11.34
C PHE A 394 -22.46 22.50 11.94
N GLN A 395 -21.29 22.65 11.30
CA GLN A 395 -20.04 22.14 11.88
C GLN A 395 -19.62 22.86 13.16
N ILE A 396 -19.76 24.18 13.20
CA ILE A 396 -19.48 24.99 14.39
C ILE A 396 -20.45 24.62 15.52
N GLN A 397 -21.74 24.52 15.21
CA GLN A 397 -22.75 24.11 16.19
C GLN A 397 -22.48 22.71 16.75
N LEU A 398 -22.17 21.73 15.90
CA LEU A 398 -21.84 20.38 16.34
C LEU A 398 -20.60 20.36 17.23
N SER A 399 -19.54 21.08 16.84
CA SER A 399 -18.30 21.17 17.62
C SER A 399 -18.54 21.80 18.99
N TYR A 400 -19.42 22.81 19.08
CA TYR A 400 -19.84 23.40 20.36
C TYR A 400 -20.53 22.36 21.26
N TRP A 401 -21.48 21.58 20.74
CA TRP A 401 -22.21 20.59 21.52
C TRP A 401 -21.37 19.38 21.97
N GLU A 402 -20.33 19.02 21.22
CA GLU A 402 -19.32 18.03 21.63
C GLU A 402 -18.42 18.55 22.75
N ILE A 403 -17.93 19.79 22.63
CA ILE A 403 -17.13 20.42 23.69
C ILE A 403 -17.95 20.53 24.99
N ARG A 404 -19.23 20.90 24.88
CA ARG A 404 -20.16 20.97 26.00
C ARG A 404 -20.38 19.59 26.62
N TYR A 405 -20.50 18.53 25.81
CA TYR A 405 -20.59 17.14 26.30
C TYR A 405 -19.34 16.75 27.08
N GLY A 406 -18.15 16.96 26.49
CA GLY A 406 -16.88 16.67 27.14
C GLY A 406 -16.71 17.42 28.47
N TRP A 407 -17.07 18.69 28.50
CA TRP A 407 -17.02 19.52 29.71
C TRP A 407 -17.91 19.00 30.84
N ILE A 408 -19.14 18.57 30.52
CA ILE A 408 -20.05 17.99 31.51
C ILE A 408 -19.48 16.70 32.07
N LYS A 409 -19.03 15.79 31.19
CA LYS A 409 -18.49 14.49 31.62
C LYS A 409 -17.21 14.63 32.45
N MET A 410 -16.35 15.60 32.13
CA MET A 410 -15.20 15.95 32.98
C MET A 410 -15.63 16.39 34.38
N ARG A 411 -16.69 17.20 34.51
CA ARG A 411 -17.22 17.62 35.82
C ARG A 411 -17.86 16.48 36.60
N GLU A 412 -18.46 15.52 35.91
CA GLU A 412 -19.02 14.30 36.50
C GLU A 412 -17.93 13.29 36.95
N GLY A 413 -16.65 13.55 36.63
CA GLY A 413 -15.53 12.66 36.92
C GLY A 413 -15.33 11.56 35.88
N ASP A 414 -16.17 11.49 34.85
CA ASP A 414 -16.06 10.52 33.75
C ASP A 414 -15.15 11.07 32.64
N VAL A 415 -13.84 11.00 32.91
CA VAL A 415 -12.80 11.48 32.00
C VAL A 415 -12.80 10.71 30.68
N LEU A 416 -13.09 9.40 30.71
CA LEU A 416 -13.06 8.58 29.50
C LEU A 416 -14.18 9.00 28.54
N ALA A 417 -15.43 9.09 29.01
CA ALA A 417 -16.54 9.55 28.19
C ALA A 417 -16.32 10.98 27.68
N ALA A 418 -15.70 11.84 28.49
CA ALA A 418 -15.34 13.18 28.04
C ALA A 418 -14.35 13.17 26.87
N LEU A 419 -13.29 12.36 26.95
CA LEU A 419 -12.31 12.21 25.87
C LEU A 419 -12.93 11.57 24.63
N GLU A 420 -13.79 10.56 24.79
CA GLU A 420 -14.54 9.94 23.67
C GLU A 420 -15.38 10.98 22.92
N GLY A 421 -16.10 11.85 23.64
CA GLY A 421 -16.91 12.91 23.03
C GLY A 421 -16.09 14.02 22.38
N LEU A 422 -14.91 14.34 22.94
CA LEU A 422 -14.01 15.36 22.38
C LEU A 422 -13.16 14.84 21.20
N CYS A 423 -12.99 13.53 21.05
CA CYS A 423 -12.13 12.94 20.01
C CYS A 423 -12.41 13.42 18.58
N PRO A 424 -13.67 13.57 18.15
CA PRO A 424 -13.98 14.03 16.79
C PRO A 424 -13.78 15.55 16.60
N THR A 425 -13.74 16.34 17.68
CA THR A 425 -13.72 17.81 17.63
C THR A 425 -12.47 18.39 16.97
N PRO A 426 -11.22 17.96 17.30
CA PRO A 426 -10.02 18.45 16.61
C PRO A 426 -10.04 18.21 15.09
N THR A 427 -10.64 17.09 14.64
CA THR A 427 -10.78 16.79 13.21
C THR A 427 -11.68 17.79 12.51
N ARG A 428 -12.80 18.19 13.13
CA ARG A 428 -13.71 19.21 12.58
C ARG A 428 -13.10 20.59 12.57
N ILE A 429 -12.48 20.99 13.68
CA ILE A 429 -11.77 22.28 13.78
C ILE A 429 -10.67 22.34 12.71
N GLY A 430 -9.93 21.24 12.51
CA GLY A 430 -8.92 21.16 11.47
C GLY A 430 -9.47 21.26 10.05
N ALA A 431 -10.59 20.59 9.77
CA ALA A 431 -11.26 20.69 8.47
C ALA A 431 -11.74 22.13 8.16
N ILE A 432 -12.33 22.80 9.15
CA ILE A 432 -12.76 24.21 9.06
C ILE A 432 -11.54 25.10 8.82
N LEU A 433 -10.51 24.99 9.66
CA LEU A 433 -9.32 25.84 9.61
C LEU A 433 -8.60 25.69 8.27
N LYS A 434 -8.39 24.46 7.79
CA LYS A 434 -7.80 24.14 6.48
C LYS A 434 -8.50 24.90 5.36
N CYS A 435 -9.82 24.81 5.32
CA CYS A 435 -10.58 25.46 4.27
C CYS A 435 -10.60 26.99 4.42
N LEU A 436 -10.68 27.54 5.64
CA LEU A 436 -10.58 28.99 5.88
C LEU A 436 -9.24 29.56 5.41
N ILE A 437 -8.14 28.84 5.64
CA ILE A 437 -6.80 29.21 5.14
C ILE A 437 -6.80 29.26 3.60
N LEU A 438 -7.30 28.22 2.94
CA LEU A 438 -7.37 28.17 1.47
C LEU A 438 -8.31 29.24 0.87
N ILE A 439 -9.36 29.62 1.59
CA ILE A 439 -10.27 30.71 1.20
C ILE A 439 -9.61 32.07 1.41
N GLY A 440 -8.86 32.26 2.48
CA GLY A 440 -8.07 33.48 2.71
C GLY A 440 -7.09 33.72 1.58
N GLU A 441 -6.43 32.67 1.11
CA GLU A 441 -5.44 32.70 0.02
C GLU A 441 -6.04 32.49 -1.38
N ARG A 442 -7.36 32.64 -1.53
CA ARG A 442 -8.10 32.30 -2.77
C ARG A 442 -7.57 32.94 -4.05
N LYS A 443 -7.09 34.19 -3.96
CA LYS A 443 -6.57 34.92 -5.12
C LYS A 443 -5.26 34.30 -5.60
N LYS A 444 -4.33 34.03 -4.66
CA LYS A 444 -3.06 33.36 -4.96
C LYS A 444 -3.30 31.94 -5.44
N LEU A 445 -4.25 31.23 -4.82
CA LEU A 445 -4.62 29.87 -5.22
C LEU A 445 -5.14 29.84 -6.65
N LYS A 446 -6.05 30.76 -7.01
CA LYS A 446 -6.55 30.87 -8.37
C LYS A 446 -5.43 31.15 -9.37
N MET A 447 -4.55 32.12 -9.09
CA MET A 447 -3.42 32.44 -9.96
C MET A 447 -2.48 31.25 -10.18
N LEU A 448 -2.17 30.50 -9.11
CA LEU A 448 -1.33 29.30 -9.20
C LEU A 448 -2.00 28.21 -10.05
N LEU A 449 -3.30 27.97 -9.84
CA LEU A 449 -4.06 26.99 -10.60
C LEU A 449 -4.15 27.36 -12.08
N ASP A 450 -4.45 28.63 -12.39
CA ASP A 450 -4.51 29.14 -13.77
C ASP A 450 -3.13 28.99 -14.46
N LYS A 451 -2.02 29.31 -13.78
CA LYS A 451 -0.64 29.14 -14.27
C LYS A 451 -0.32 27.67 -14.58
N LEU A 452 -0.73 26.75 -13.71
CA LEU A 452 -0.52 25.31 -13.93
C LEU A 452 -1.39 24.75 -15.06
N MET A 453 -2.63 25.23 -15.19
CA MET A 453 -3.53 24.84 -16.28
C MET A 453 -3.03 25.36 -17.63
N GLU A 454 -2.55 26.61 -17.68
CA GLU A 454 -1.96 27.17 -18.89
C GLU A 454 -0.72 26.36 -19.36
N LEU A 455 0.17 26.00 -18.43
CA LEU A 455 1.33 25.15 -18.73
C LEU A 455 0.94 23.74 -19.21
N HIS A 456 -0.17 23.21 -18.68
CA HIS A 456 -0.71 21.93 -19.12
C HIS A 456 -1.24 22.01 -20.56
N ASP A 457 -2.04 23.04 -20.85
CA ASP A 457 -2.71 23.22 -22.14
C ASP A 457 -1.72 23.56 -23.27
N GLN A 458 -0.67 24.34 -22.96
CA GLN A 458 0.42 24.68 -23.88
C GLN A 458 1.47 23.56 -24.02
N GLY A 459 1.32 22.46 -23.27
CA GLY A 459 2.30 21.36 -23.23
C GLY A 459 2.47 20.64 -24.56
N LYS A 460 3.73 20.34 -24.92
CA LYS A 460 4.06 19.57 -26.13
C LYS A 460 3.52 18.13 -26.02
N ALA A 461 3.34 17.45 -27.15
CA ALA A 461 2.86 16.05 -27.17
C ALA A 461 3.73 15.09 -26.33
N SER A 462 5.04 15.32 -26.26
CA SER A 462 5.97 14.57 -25.40
C SER A 462 5.71 14.79 -23.91
N GLU A 463 5.26 15.99 -23.53
CA GLU A 463 5.02 16.45 -22.15
C GLU A 463 3.65 15.99 -21.64
N LYS A 464 2.67 15.79 -22.54
CA LYS A 464 1.31 15.31 -22.20
C LYS A 464 1.34 14.03 -21.37
N SER A 465 2.25 13.10 -21.65
CA SER A 465 2.37 11.85 -20.89
C SER A 465 2.73 12.07 -19.40
N ILE A 466 3.56 13.08 -19.10
CA ILE A 466 3.94 13.43 -17.72
C ILE A 466 2.77 14.09 -17.01
N TYR A 467 2.05 14.99 -17.70
CA TYR A 467 0.85 15.60 -17.14
C TYR A 467 -0.27 14.60 -16.86
N GLN A 468 -0.47 13.63 -17.77
CA GLN A 468 -1.43 12.55 -17.56
C GLN A 468 -1.09 11.72 -16.32
N TRP A 469 0.20 11.44 -16.10
CA TRP A 469 0.66 10.78 -14.88
C TRP A 469 0.31 11.59 -13.63
N ALA A 470 0.58 12.90 -13.62
CA ALA A 470 0.26 13.77 -12.49
C ALA A 470 -1.25 13.83 -12.21
N ASN A 471 -2.06 13.99 -13.26
CA ASN A 471 -3.52 14.05 -13.16
C ASN A 471 -4.13 12.73 -12.68
N TYR A 472 -3.64 11.60 -13.21
CA TYR A 472 -4.09 10.27 -12.81
C TYR A 472 -3.82 10.02 -11.32
N TRP A 473 -2.58 10.22 -10.86
CA TRP A 473 -2.24 9.98 -9.46
C TRP A 473 -2.93 10.96 -8.53
N GLY A 474 -3.04 12.23 -8.91
CA GLY A 474 -3.82 13.21 -8.15
C GLY A 474 -5.27 12.76 -7.98
N HIS A 475 -5.91 12.27 -9.04
CA HIS A 475 -7.26 11.71 -8.98
C HIS A 475 -7.33 10.47 -8.07
N GLN A 476 -6.39 9.53 -8.18
CA GLN A 476 -6.39 8.32 -7.36
C GLN A 476 -6.21 8.63 -5.87
N PHE A 477 -5.31 9.54 -5.50
CA PHE A 477 -5.14 9.96 -4.10
C PHE A 477 -6.43 10.58 -3.55
N THR A 478 -7.01 11.55 -4.25
CA THR A 478 -8.27 12.18 -3.81
C THR A 478 -9.42 11.17 -3.72
N LYS A 479 -9.52 10.23 -4.67
CA LYS A 479 -10.56 9.18 -4.64
C LYS A 479 -10.37 8.24 -3.47
N PHE A 480 -9.12 7.83 -3.20
CA PHE A 480 -8.78 6.98 -2.07
C PHE A 480 -9.15 7.65 -0.75
N GLU A 481 -8.72 8.89 -0.53
CA GLU A 481 -9.05 9.66 0.68
C GLU A 481 -10.56 9.83 0.86
N LEU A 482 -11.26 10.23 -0.20
CA LEU A 482 -12.71 10.43 -0.16
C LEU A 482 -13.44 9.12 0.18
N THR A 483 -13.04 8.01 -0.45
CA THR A 483 -13.64 6.69 -0.18
C THR A 483 -13.35 6.25 1.25
N PHE A 484 -12.11 6.44 1.72
CA PHE A 484 -11.70 6.10 3.08
C PHE A 484 -12.54 6.86 4.11
N PHE A 485 -12.62 8.19 4.01
CA PHE A 485 -13.39 8.99 4.95
C PHE A 485 -14.89 8.69 4.91
N ILE A 486 -15.46 8.46 3.72
CA ILE A 486 -16.88 8.05 3.60
C ILE A 486 -17.12 6.71 4.28
N MET A 487 -16.25 5.72 4.07
CA MET A 487 -16.36 4.40 4.71
C MET A 487 -16.25 4.53 6.24
N THR A 488 -15.33 5.36 6.75
CA THR A 488 -15.23 5.64 8.19
C THR A 488 -16.51 6.29 8.73
N CYS A 489 -17.10 7.27 8.04
CA CYS A 489 -18.36 7.89 8.45
C CYS A 489 -19.54 6.93 8.43
N VAL A 490 -19.64 6.08 7.40
CA VAL A 490 -20.67 5.02 7.32
C VAL A 490 -20.53 4.09 8.51
N PHE A 491 -19.31 3.64 8.81
CA PHE A 491 -19.05 2.77 9.96
C PHE A 491 -19.42 3.45 11.29
N PHE A 492 -19.09 4.73 11.44
CA PHE A 492 -19.43 5.53 12.63
C PHE A 492 -20.95 5.70 12.82
N CYS A 493 -21.72 5.82 11.74
CA CYS A 493 -23.18 5.89 11.81
C CYS A 493 -23.85 4.53 12.03
N LEU A 494 -23.29 3.45 11.47
CA LEU A 494 -23.87 2.11 11.57
C LEU A 494 -23.62 1.45 12.93
N LEU A 495 -22.50 1.72 13.60
CA LEU A 495 -22.21 1.11 14.90
C LEU A 495 -23.29 1.38 15.96
N PRO A 496 -23.74 2.62 16.23
CA PRO A 496 -24.80 2.87 17.20
C PRO A 496 -26.13 2.23 16.80
N MET A 497 -26.41 2.11 15.49
CA MET A 497 -27.60 1.38 15.02
C MET A 497 -27.49 -0.12 15.34
N GLY A 498 -26.33 -0.71 15.06
CA GLY A 498 -26.05 -2.11 15.37
C GLY A 498 -26.14 -2.41 16.86
N THR A 499 -25.61 -1.53 17.72
CA THR A 499 -25.71 -1.71 19.18
C THR A 499 -27.15 -1.55 19.67
N MET A 500 -27.92 -0.57 19.18
CA MET A 500 -29.34 -0.44 19.52
C MET A 500 -30.15 -1.68 19.11
N ILE A 501 -29.90 -2.24 17.92
CA ILE A 501 -30.56 -3.47 17.44
C ILE A 501 -30.14 -4.66 18.30
N TYR A 502 -28.84 -4.80 18.60
CA TYR A 502 -28.31 -5.87 19.44
C TYR A 502 -28.97 -5.88 20.82
N HIS A 503 -29.04 -4.73 21.50
CA HIS A 503 -29.70 -4.61 22.79
C HIS A 503 -31.20 -4.93 22.70
N ALA A 504 -31.88 -4.47 21.64
CA ALA A 504 -33.30 -4.79 21.44
C ALA A 504 -33.58 -6.29 21.24
N VAL A 505 -32.63 -7.04 20.67
CA VAL A 505 -32.76 -8.48 20.45
C VAL A 505 -32.36 -9.30 21.68
N VAL A 506 -31.28 -8.92 22.37
CA VAL A 506 -30.72 -9.68 23.50
C VAL A 506 -31.49 -9.43 24.79
N ALA A 507 -31.96 -8.20 25.00
CA ALA A 507 -32.67 -7.78 26.22
C ALA A 507 -34.01 -7.11 25.87
N PRO A 508 -35.01 -7.86 25.36
CA PRO A 508 -36.27 -7.29 24.88
C PRO A 508 -37.16 -6.68 25.98
N VAL A 509 -36.87 -6.99 27.25
CA VAL A 509 -37.63 -6.50 28.42
C VAL A 509 -37.05 -5.18 28.95
N GLU A 510 -35.81 -4.83 28.61
CA GLU A 510 -35.18 -3.59 29.03
C GLU A 510 -35.67 -2.39 28.19
N PRO A 511 -35.73 -1.17 28.77
CA PRO A 511 -36.10 0.02 28.02
C PRO A 511 -35.13 0.25 26.87
N ARG A 512 -35.68 0.63 25.70
CA ARG A 512 -34.91 0.84 24.49
C ARG A 512 -33.87 1.95 24.67
N ILE A 513 -32.61 1.64 24.39
CA ILE A 513 -31.53 2.62 24.41
C ILE A 513 -31.52 3.45 23.12
N TYR A 514 -31.23 4.75 23.23
CA TYR A 514 -31.13 5.68 22.11
C TYR A 514 -29.70 6.21 21.99
N LEU A 515 -28.98 5.75 20.97
CA LEU A 515 -27.59 6.11 20.71
C LEU A 515 -27.48 6.96 19.44
N LEU A 516 -26.87 8.14 19.57
CA LEU A 516 -26.59 9.04 18.45
C LEU A 516 -25.23 8.70 17.82
N PRO A 517 -24.99 9.09 16.55
CA PRO A 517 -23.69 8.91 15.90
C PRO A 517 -22.56 9.62 16.65
N ALA A 518 -22.79 10.87 17.07
CA ALA A 518 -21.84 11.65 17.84
C ALA A 518 -22.30 11.80 19.30
N LEU A 519 -21.35 11.81 20.24
CA LEU A 519 -21.60 12.08 21.65
C LEU A 519 -21.75 13.60 21.84
N VAL A 520 -23.00 14.06 21.88
CA VAL A 520 -23.36 15.48 21.94
C VAL A 520 -24.34 15.74 23.06
N ALA A 521 -24.23 16.92 23.67
CA ALA A 521 -25.07 17.29 24.81
C ALA A 521 -26.12 18.32 24.39
N LEU A 522 -27.15 17.86 23.66
CA LEU A 522 -28.22 18.69 23.09
C LEU A 522 -29.11 19.33 24.18
N PRO A 523 -29.74 20.49 23.90
CA PRO A 523 -30.57 21.23 24.86
C PRO A 523 -31.99 20.67 25.02
N TYR A 524 -32.33 19.60 24.30
CA TYR A 524 -33.64 18.94 24.35
C TYR A 524 -33.46 17.43 24.51
N ASN A 525 -34.47 16.77 25.06
CA ASN A 525 -34.53 15.32 25.10
C ASN A 525 -34.82 14.78 23.69
N TYR A 526 -33.96 13.92 23.16
CA TYR A 526 -34.11 13.32 21.83
C TYR A 526 -34.62 11.86 21.89
N ALA A 527 -34.82 11.29 23.09
CA ALA A 527 -35.12 9.87 23.30
C ALA A 527 -36.61 9.52 23.07
N TYR A 528 -37.22 10.11 22.04
CA TYR A 528 -38.59 9.81 21.62
C TYR A 528 -38.74 10.02 20.11
N SER A 529 -39.65 9.24 19.50
CA SER A 529 -39.98 9.37 18.08
C SER A 529 -40.97 10.52 17.86
N PRO A 530 -40.83 11.36 16.81
CA PRO A 530 -39.84 11.29 15.71
C PRO A 530 -38.55 12.09 15.96
N ALA A 531 -38.37 12.69 17.14
CA ALA A 531 -37.24 13.58 17.43
C ALA A 531 -35.89 12.86 17.32
N PHE A 532 -35.82 11.60 17.75
CA PHE A 532 -34.62 10.77 17.61
C PHE A 532 -34.22 10.62 16.14
N GLU A 533 -35.15 10.25 15.28
CA GLU A 533 -34.91 9.95 13.86
C GLU A 533 -34.45 11.19 13.12
N PHE A 534 -35.09 12.35 13.34
CA PHE A 534 -34.64 13.61 12.76
C PHE A 534 -33.25 14.03 13.26
N THR A 535 -33.00 13.90 14.57
CA THR A 535 -31.70 14.24 15.16
C THR A 535 -30.60 13.33 14.63
N PHE A 536 -30.88 12.03 14.52
CA PHE A 536 -29.95 11.04 13.99
C PHE A 536 -29.60 11.32 12.54
N LEU A 537 -30.61 11.56 11.68
CA LEU A 537 -30.39 11.88 10.26
C LEU A 537 -29.61 13.18 10.08
N LEU A 538 -29.92 14.21 10.88
CA LEU A 538 -29.20 15.47 10.86
C LEU A 538 -27.73 15.28 11.27
N LEU A 539 -27.47 14.59 12.39
CA LEU A 539 -26.11 14.32 12.85
C LEU A 539 -25.32 13.43 11.87
N ALA A 540 -25.97 12.44 11.25
CA ALA A 540 -25.35 11.63 10.22
C ALA A 540 -24.92 12.51 9.04
N TYR A 541 -25.82 13.36 8.51
CA TYR A 541 -25.51 14.31 7.45
C TYR A 541 -24.34 15.23 7.81
N ILE A 542 -24.39 15.86 8.99
CA ILE A 542 -23.31 16.75 9.44
C ILE A 542 -22.00 15.99 9.55
N THR A 543 -22.01 14.72 9.98
CA THR A 543 -20.80 13.89 10.11
C THR A 543 -20.17 13.53 8.75
N PHE A 544 -20.92 13.51 7.65
CA PHE A 544 -20.37 13.27 6.30
C PHE A 544 -19.63 14.48 5.72
N THR A 545 -20.03 15.69 6.08
CA THR A 545 -19.55 16.90 5.41
C THR A 545 -18.05 17.20 5.63
N PRO A 546 -17.42 16.90 6.79
CA PRO A 546 -15.97 17.01 6.98
C PRO A 546 -15.17 16.10 6.05
N SER A 547 -15.71 14.95 5.64
CA SER A 547 -15.04 14.03 4.71
C SER A 547 -14.76 14.69 3.37
N PHE A 548 -15.68 15.52 2.90
CA PHE A 548 -15.48 16.33 1.70
C PHE A 548 -14.48 17.46 1.96
N MET A 549 -14.57 18.13 3.11
CA MET A 549 -13.67 19.23 3.49
C MET A 549 -12.19 18.80 3.55
N LEU A 550 -11.92 17.65 4.18
CA LEU A 550 -10.58 17.08 4.29
C LEU A 550 -10.10 16.57 2.93
N ALA A 551 -10.81 15.62 2.31
CA ALA A 551 -10.42 15.04 1.02
C ALA A 551 -10.31 16.08 -0.10
N GLY A 552 -11.11 17.15 -0.04
CA GLY A 552 -11.01 18.28 -0.96
C GLY A 552 -9.67 18.99 -0.79
N GLY A 553 -9.37 19.47 0.42
CA GLY A 553 -8.13 20.21 0.70
C GLY A 553 -6.86 19.38 0.52
N ASP A 554 -6.87 18.13 0.97
CA ASP A 554 -5.76 17.19 0.84
C ASP A 554 -5.54 16.80 -0.61
N GLY A 555 -6.63 16.44 -1.29
CA GLY A 555 -6.64 16.12 -2.71
C GLY A 555 -6.13 17.25 -3.59
N LEU A 556 -6.48 18.50 -3.28
CA LEU A 556 -5.97 19.67 -3.97
C LEU A 556 -4.48 19.89 -3.72
N PHE A 557 -4.04 19.78 -2.47
CA PHE A 557 -2.63 19.89 -2.12
C PHE A 557 -1.78 18.89 -2.90
N ILE A 558 -2.12 17.59 -2.85
CA ILE A 558 -1.35 16.55 -3.54
C ILE A 558 -1.45 16.68 -5.06
N GLY A 559 -2.61 17.07 -5.59
CA GLY A 559 -2.80 17.32 -7.02
C GLY A 559 -1.91 18.47 -7.51
N VAL A 560 -1.82 19.56 -6.76
CA VAL A 560 -0.91 20.68 -7.07
C VAL A 560 0.54 20.24 -6.94
N CYS A 561 0.94 19.54 -5.87
CA CYS A 561 2.28 18.96 -5.73
C CYS A 561 2.67 18.16 -6.98
N LEU A 562 1.83 17.24 -7.43
CA LEU A 562 2.09 16.39 -8.59
C LEU A 562 2.25 17.20 -9.88
N LEU A 563 1.44 18.25 -10.07
CA LEU A 563 1.56 19.15 -11.21
C LEU A 563 2.85 19.98 -11.17
N VAL A 564 3.26 20.49 -10.02
CA VAL A 564 4.56 21.18 -9.88
C VAL A 564 5.71 20.20 -10.13
N THR A 565 5.65 19.00 -9.56
CA THR A 565 6.62 17.93 -9.78
C THR A 565 6.73 17.57 -11.27
N SER A 566 5.61 17.57 -12.00
CA SER A 566 5.63 17.31 -13.44
C SER A 566 6.48 18.33 -14.21
N GLN A 567 6.55 19.59 -13.77
CA GLN A 567 7.39 20.61 -14.38
C GLN A 567 8.87 20.27 -14.25
N PHE A 568 9.31 19.80 -13.08
CA PHE A 568 10.70 19.37 -12.89
C PHE A 568 11.03 18.15 -13.76
N ARG A 569 10.10 17.18 -13.87
CA ARG A 569 10.27 16.03 -14.76
C ARG A 569 10.33 16.41 -16.24
N ILE A 570 9.57 17.41 -16.68
CA ILE A 570 9.63 17.94 -18.04
C ILE A 570 11.02 18.53 -18.30
N VAL A 571 11.56 19.31 -17.37
CA VAL A 571 12.93 19.86 -17.48
C VAL A 571 13.97 18.75 -17.58
N GLN A 572 13.88 17.70 -16.74
CA GLN A 572 14.75 16.52 -16.82
C GLN A 572 14.66 15.86 -18.20
N GLN A 573 13.44 15.59 -18.69
CA GLN A 573 13.21 14.96 -20.00
C GLN A 573 13.77 15.82 -21.15
N GLN A 574 13.61 17.14 -21.09
CA GLN A 574 14.13 18.04 -22.11
C GLN A 574 15.65 18.03 -22.15
N LEU A 575 16.30 18.03 -20.98
CA LEU A 575 17.75 17.97 -20.86
C LEU A 575 18.30 16.63 -21.37
N GLU A 576 17.63 15.53 -21.05
CA GLU A 576 17.95 14.20 -21.58
C GLU A 576 17.73 14.11 -23.09
N SER A 577 16.66 14.72 -23.62
CA SER A 577 16.39 14.73 -25.06
C SER A 577 17.43 15.53 -25.83
N LEU A 578 17.85 16.68 -25.30
CA LEU A 578 18.90 17.51 -25.87
C LEU A 578 20.24 16.77 -25.87
N SER A 579 20.57 16.09 -24.76
CA SER A 579 21.76 15.22 -24.69
C SER A 579 21.76 14.11 -25.76
N ARG A 580 20.58 13.54 -26.07
CA ARG A 580 20.45 12.44 -27.04
C ARG A 580 20.51 12.88 -28.49
N GLU A 581 19.91 14.03 -28.84
CA GLU A 581 19.98 14.56 -30.21
C GLU A 581 21.44 14.76 -30.64
N GLU A 582 22.27 15.21 -29.71
CA GLU A 582 23.69 15.51 -29.94
C GLU A 582 24.57 14.24 -29.89
N ALA A 583 24.12 13.19 -29.22
CA ALA A 583 24.79 11.88 -29.23
C ALA A 583 24.64 11.14 -30.58
N HIS A 584 23.95 11.72 -31.58
CA HIS A 584 23.77 11.16 -32.92
C HIS A 584 24.62 11.86 -34.01
N GLY A 585 25.51 12.80 -33.64
CA GLY A 585 26.50 13.41 -34.55
C GLY A 585 27.65 12.45 -34.93
N THR A 586 28.41 12.75 -35.98
CA THR A 586 29.57 11.91 -36.37
C THR A 586 30.72 12.04 -35.36
N ALA A 587 31.62 11.06 -35.29
CA ALA A 587 32.76 11.06 -34.35
C ALA A 587 33.67 12.31 -34.45
N VAL A 588 33.68 12.98 -35.61
CA VAL A 588 34.41 14.22 -35.87
C VAL A 588 33.65 15.44 -35.29
N ASP A 589 32.33 15.48 -35.42
CA ASP A 589 31.46 16.53 -34.84
C ASP A 589 31.44 16.48 -33.30
N LEU A 590 31.55 15.27 -32.73
CA LEU A 590 31.59 15.02 -31.29
C LEU A 590 32.87 15.52 -30.59
N ALA A 591 33.96 15.73 -31.35
CA ALA A 591 35.23 16.20 -30.81
C ALA A 591 35.32 17.74 -30.77
N ASN A 592 34.70 18.42 -31.73
CA ASN A 592 34.63 19.88 -31.82
C ASN A 592 33.26 20.30 -32.38
N PRO A 593 32.28 20.68 -31.54
CA PRO A 593 30.98 21.10 -32.02
C PRO A 593 31.10 22.35 -32.91
N THR A 594 30.35 22.39 -33.99
CA THR A 594 30.37 23.55 -34.90
C THR A 594 29.79 24.78 -34.20
N ALA A 595 30.20 25.99 -34.62
CA ALA A 595 29.68 27.23 -34.02
C ALA A 595 28.13 27.31 -34.09
N ALA A 596 27.53 26.85 -35.20
CA ALA A 596 26.08 26.83 -35.39
C ALA A 596 25.37 25.83 -34.46
N GLU A 597 25.97 24.67 -34.22
CA GLU A 597 25.46 23.65 -33.29
C GLU A 597 25.53 24.14 -31.84
N ASN A 598 26.63 24.78 -31.48
CA ASN A 598 26.80 25.40 -30.17
C ASN A 598 25.77 26.51 -29.92
N ASP A 599 25.54 27.39 -30.90
CA ASP A 599 24.50 28.42 -30.81
C ASP A 599 23.09 27.83 -30.68
N ARG A 600 22.79 26.75 -31.40
CA ARG A 600 21.52 26.02 -31.29
C ARG A 600 21.36 25.40 -29.90
N VAL A 601 22.35 24.67 -29.41
CA VAL A 601 22.34 24.03 -28.08
C VAL A 601 22.22 25.09 -26.99
N LEU A 602 22.95 26.19 -27.10
CA LEU A 602 22.87 27.31 -26.18
C LEU A 602 21.47 27.94 -26.16
N ALA A 603 20.85 28.13 -27.32
CA ALA A 603 19.49 28.66 -27.41
C ALA A 603 18.46 27.72 -26.77
N GLN A 604 18.54 26.41 -27.03
CA GLN A 604 17.65 25.42 -26.42
C GLN A 604 17.88 25.30 -24.91
N LEU A 605 19.13 25.32 -24.47
CA LEU A 605 19.47 25.25 -23.06
C LEU A 605 19.01 26.49 -22.29
N LYS A 606 19.05 27.68 -22.90
CA LYS A 606 18.45 28.90 -22.33
C LYS A 606 16.95 28.72 -22.09
N LEU A 607 16.22 28.11 -23.01
CA LEU A 607 14.78 27.81 -22.84
C LEU A 607 14.55 26.79 -21.72
N ILE A 608 15.37 25.74 -21.63
CA ILE A 608 15.29 24.74 -20.55
C ILE A 608 15.60 25.39 -19.19
N ALA A 609 16.62 26.24 -19.12
CA ALA A 609 16.98 26.98 -17.90
C ALA A 609 15.87 27.96 -17.47
N GLN A 610 15.22 28.64 -18.43
CA GLN A 610 14.04 29.47 -18.15
C GLN A 610 12.89 28.65 -17.58
N ARG A 611 12.58 27.48 -18.15
CA ARG A 611 11.56 26.56 -17.63
C ARG A 611 11.92 26.03 -16.24
N HIS A 612 13.18 25.71 -15.98
CA HIS A 612 13.65 25.32 -14.65
C HIS A 612 13.43 26.43 -13.61
N ASN A 613 13.74 27.68 -13.97
CA ASN A 613 13.48 28.83 -13.10
C ASN A 613 11.97 29.05 -12.86
N GLN A 614 11.14 28.86 -13.90
CA GLN A 614 9.69 28.94 -13.77
C GLN A 614 9.14 27.83 -12.85
N ALA A 615 9.63 26.59 -12.96
CA ALA A 615 9.26 25.49 -12.08
C ALA A 615 9.63 25.78 -10.61
N ILE A 616 10.83 26.34 -10.37
CA ILE A 616 11.28 26.79 -9.06
C ILE A 616 10.34 27.88 -8.50
N GLU A 617 9.97 28.86 -9.31
CA GLU A 617 9.09 29.95 -8.90
C GLU A 617 7.71 29.44 -8.51
N ILE A 618 7.11 28.60 -9.35
CA ILE A 618 5.81 27.95 -9.08
C ILE A 618 5.89 27.10 -7.81
N SER A 619 6.98 26.36 -7.62
CA SER A 619 7.19 25.59 -6.39
C SER A 619 7.28 26.48 -5.14
N ARG A 620 7.88 27.67 -5.24
CA ARG A 620 7.95 28.63 -4.13
C ARG A 620 6.59 29.26 -3.84
N GLU A 621 5.84 29.64 -4.89
CA GLU A 621 4.47 30.14 -4.78
C GLU A 621 3.58 29.11 -4.08
N MET A 622 3.61 27.86 -4.55
CA MET A 622 2.89 26.72 -3.97
C MET A 622 3.28 26.50 -2.50
N SER A 623 4.57 26.47 -2.20
CA SER A 623 5.06 26.30 -0.82
C SER A 623 4.55 27.41 0.10
N SER A 624 4.70 28.68 -0.30
CA SER A 624 4.22 29.82 0.49
C SER A 624 2.71 29.83 0.73
N LEU A 625 1.94 29.32 -0.23
CA LEU A 625 0.48 29.25 -0.16
C LEU A 625 0.01 28.15 0.79
N PHE A 626 0.59 26.96 0.68
CA PHE A 626 0.16 25.80 1.46
C PHE A 626 0.85 25.69 2.82
N MET A 627 1.94 26.42 3.07
CA MET A 627 2.69 26.37 4.35
C MET A 627 1.81 26.55 5.59
N PRO A 628 0.90 27.54 5.70
CA PRO A 628 0.03 27.68 6.87
C PRO A 628 -0.92 26.48 7.05
N ASN A 629 -1.40 25.92 5.94
CA ASN A 629 -2.28 24.76 5.95
C ASN A 629 -1.53 23.49 6.41
N VAL A 630 -0.33 23.26 5.87
CA VAL A 630 0.53 22.12 6.24
C VAL A 630 0.88 22.19 7.74
N PHE A 631 1.26 23.37 8.23
CA PHE A 631 1.53 23.58 9.64
C PHE A 631 0.31 23.24 10.51
N ALA A 632 -0.87 23.78 10.16
CA ALA A 632 -2.11 23.51 10.89
C ALA A 632 -2.45 22.01 10.92
N VAL A 633 -2.34 21.32 9.77
CA VAL A 633 -2.60 19.87 9.67
C VAL A 633 -1.69 19.07 10.60
N TYR A 634 -0.38 19.35 10.60
CA TYR A 634 0.57 18.62 11.45
C TYR A 634 0.33 18.89 12.94
N THR A 635 0.06 20.14 13.34
CA THR A 635 -0.23 20.47 14.74
C THR A 635 -1.51 19.81 15.23
N ILE A 636 -2.59 19.87 14.42
CA ILE A 636 -3.85 19.24 14.76
C ILE A 636 -3.70 17.72 14.78
N ALA A 637 -2.93 17.14 13.84
CA ALA A 637 -2.67 15.72 13.82
C ALA A 637 -1.89 15.22 15.04
N ALA A 638 -0.94 16.01 15.57
CA ALA A 638 -0.26 15.68 16.82
C ALA A 638 -1.24 15.57 18.00
N VAL A 639 -2.18 16.51 18.13
CA VAL A 639 -3.23 16.47 19.15
C VAL A 639 -4.16 15.27 18.94
N LYS A 640 -4.58 15.04 17.68
CA LYS A 640 -5.44 13.90 17.31
C LYS A 640 -4.78 12.56 17.65
N ILE A 641 -3.49 12.38 17.34
CA ILE A 641 -2.75 11.15 17.66
C ILE A 641 -2.68 10.95 19.18
N GLY A 642 -2.34 11.98 19.95
CA GLY A 642 -2.29 11.89 21.41
C GLY A 642 -3.63 11.45 22.02
N LEU A 643 -4.73 12.07 21.59
CA LEU A 643 -6.08 11.74 22.05
C LEU A 643 -6.52 10.34 21.61
N ALA A 644 -6.25 9.98 20.34
CA ALA A 644 -6.58 8.67 19.80
C ALA A 644 -5.81 7.55 20.51
N CYS A 645 -4.53 7.75 20.82
CA CYS A 645 -3.72 6.78 21.57
C CYS A 645 -4.30 6.50 22.97
N LEU A 646 -4.67 7.53 23.71
CA LEU A 646 -5.28 7.40 25.05
C LEU A 646 -6.60 6.62 25.00
N ILE A 647 -7.49 6.99 24.07
CA ILE A 647 -8.80 6.35 23.95
C ILE A 647 -8.65 4.91 23.43
N LEU A 648 -7.74 4.66 22.49
CA LEU A 648 -7.49 3.33 21.96
C LEU A 648 -7.02 2.37 23.07
N MET A 649 -6.25 2.84 24.05
CA MET A 649 -5.79 2.03 25.17
C MET A 649 -6.90 1.68 26.17
N GLN A 650 -7.83 2.61 26.40
CA GLN A 650 -8.92 2.46 27.37
C GLN A 650 -10.19 1.83 26.79
N SER A 651 -10.40 1.94 25.48
CA SER A 651 -11.61 1.44 24.81
C SER A 651 -11.65 -0.09 24.76
N GLU A 652 -12.86 -0.63 24.97
CA GLU A 652 -13.16 -2.07 24.94
C GLU A 652 -14.19 -2.41 23.84
N GLY A 653 -14.17 -3.67 23.39
CA GLY A 653 -15.12 -4.20 22.40
C GLY A 653 -15.05 -3.53 21.02
N PHE A 654 -16.19 -3.45 20.32
CA PHE A 654 -16.29 -2.94 18.95
C PHE A 654 -15.97 -1.45 18.81
N LYS A 655 -16.11 -0.65 19.88
CA LYS A 655 -15.77 0.79 19.87
C LYS A 655 -14.29 1.02 19.54
N LYS A 656 -13.41 0.09 19.95
CA LYS A 656 -11.98 0.14 19.67
C LYS A 656 -11.64 0.13 18.18
N LEU A 657 -12.44 -0.54 17.36
CA LEU A 657 -12.27 -0.58 15.90
C LEU A 657 -12.44 0.83 15.29
N ILE A 658 -13.38 1.63 15.80
CA ILE A 658 -13.59 3.01 15.33
C ILE A 658 -12.33 3.84 15.54
N TYR A 659 -11.77 3.82 16.74
CA TYR A 659 -10.58 4.61 17.06
C TYR A 659 -9.34 4.12 16.30
N MET A 660 -9.25 2.82 16.01
CA MET A 660 -8.20 2.25 15.17
C MET A 660 -8.31 2.75 13.71
N PHE A 661 -9.49 2.67 13.08
CA PHE A 661 -9.70 3.22 11.74
C PHE A 661 -9.51 4.73 11.69
N GLY A 662 -9.96 5.46 12.72
CA GLY A 662 -9.72 6.90 12.87
C GLY A 662 -8.22 7.23 12.95
N SER A 663 -7.45 6.45 13.70
CA SER A 663 -5.98 6.61 13.80
C SER A 663 -5.29 6.39 12.45
N LEU A 664 -5.70 5.36 11.70
CA LEU A 664 -5.21 5.12 10.34
C LEU A 664 -5.53 6.28 9.39
N GLY A 665 -6.72 6.90 9.55
CA GLY A 665 -7.08 8.10 8.80
C GLY A 665 -6.15 9.28 9.09
N ILE A 666 -5.82 9.52 10.36
CA ILE A 666 -4.89 10.58 10.76
C ILE A 666 -3.49 10.34 10.17
N LEU A 667 -3.00 9.10 10.22
CA LEU A 667 -1.71 8.73 9.62
C LEU A 667 -1.71 8.90 8.10
N THR A 668 -2.82 8.55 7.44
CA THR A 668 -2.98 8.71 5.99
C THR A 668 -2.91 10.18 5.59
N GLU A 669 -3.59 11.07 6.32
CA GLU A 669 -3.54 12.51 6.09
C GLU A 669 -2.09 13.04 6.16
N ILE A 670 -1.36 12.75 7.24
CA ILE A 670 0.05 13.20 7.38
C ILE A 670 0.92 12.61 6.26
N TYR A 671 0.70 11.34 5.90
CA TYR A 671 1.47 10.67 4.86
C TYR A 671 1.29 11.34 3.49
N VAL A 672 0.07 11.76 3.12
CA VAL A 672 -0.18 12.42 1.83
C VAL A 672 0.59 13.74 1.73
N TYR A 673 0.61 14.54 2.80
CA TYR A 673 1.43 15.76 2.85
C TYR A 673 2.93 15.46 2.75
N SER A 674 3.39 14.47 3.51
CA SER A 674 4.79 14.04 3.55
C SER A 674 5.28 13.51 2.21
N TYR A 675 4.44 12.73 1.53
CA TYR A 675 4.72 12.14 0.23
C TYR A 675 4.80 13.21 -0.86
N GLY A 676 3.83 14.14 -0.90
CA GLY A 676 3.85 15.27 -1.83
C GLY A 676 5.11 16.13 -1.70
N GLY A 677 5.53 16.41 -0.46
CA GLY A 677 6.75 17.16 -0.17
C GLY A 677 8.04 16.41 -0.57
N THR A 678 8.17 15.13 -0.20
CA THR A 678 9.33 14.30 -0.57
C THR A 678 9.47 14.15 -2.08
N LEU A 679 8.36 13.92 -2.78
CA LEU A 679 8.38 13.76 -4.23
C LEU A 679 8.85 15.03 -4.95
N LEU A 680 8.41 16.21 -4.47
CA LEU A 680 8.85 17.50 -5.01
C LEU A 680 10.36 17.71 -4.78
N LEU A 681 10.83 17.38 -3.57
CA LEU A 681 12.25 17.43 -3.21
C LEU A 681 13.10 16.51 -4.11
N GLU A 682 12.72 15.25 -4.26
CA GLU A 682 13.46 14.25 -5.04
C GLU A 682 13.57 14.65 -6.52
N GLU A 683 12.46 15.08 -7.12
CA GLU A 683 12.41 15.40 -8.55
C GLU A 683 13.10 16.73 -8.87
N SER A 684 13.12 17.67 -7.93
CA SER A 684 13.91 18.90 -8.08
C SER A 684 15.43 18.65 -7.94
N GLU A 685 15.85 17.76 -7.05
CA GLU A 685 17.27 17.35 -6.91
C GLU A 685 17.74 16.52 -8.11
N GLN A 686 16.87 15.69 -8.69
CA GLN A 686 17.20 14.83 -9.83
C GLN A 686 17.63 15.62 -11.08
N ILE A 687 17.21 16.89 -11.22
CA ILE A 687 17.69 17.80 -12.28
C ILE A 687 19.21 17.93 -12.25
N ARG A 688 19.83 17.90 -11.06
CA ARG A 688 21.30 17.94 -10.94
C ARG A 688 21.95 16.76 -11.66
N ARG A 689 21.37 15.56 -11.55
CA ARG A 689 21.88 14.35 -12.20
C ARG A 689 21.67 14.42 -13.71
N SER A 690 20.47 14.77 -14.17
CA SER A 690 20.21 14.95 -15.61
C SER A 690 21.09 16.02 -16.25
N ALA A 691 21.43 17.09 -15.51
CA ALA A 691 22.35 18.13 -15.97
C ALA A 691 23.82 17.69 -15.97
N TYR A 692 24.21 16.83 -15.03
CA TYR A 692 25.54 16.24 -15.01
C TYR A 692 25.77 15.28 -16.18
N ASP A 693 24.76 14.49 -16.54
CA ASP A 693 24.79 13.51 -17.63
C ASP A 693 24.75 14.16 -19.03
N PHE A 694 24.44 15.46 -19.11
CA PHE A 694 24.55 16.22 -20.35
C PHE A 694 26.04 16.39 -20.73
N PRO A 695 26.44 16.23 -22.01
CA PRO A 695 27.86 16.30 -22.43
C PRO A 695 28.42 17.73 -22.48
N TRP A 696 28.27 18.50 -21.39
CA TRP A 696 28.63 19.92 -21.30
C TRP A 696 30.12 20.19 -21.59
N TYR A 697 31.01 19.24 -21.31
CA TYR A 697 32.46 19.40 -21.49
C TYR A 697 32.90 19.58 -22.95
N ARG A 698 32.03 19.26 -23.92
CA ARG A 698 32.31 19.40 -25.36
C ARG A 698 32.06 20.81 -25.90
N TYR A 699 31.23 21.61 -25.24
CA TYR A 699 30.76 22.90 -25.76
C TYR A 699 31.56 24.09 -25.22
N ASP A 700 31.30 25.28 -25.78
CA ASP A 700 31.95 26.50 -25.34
C ASP A 700 31.61 26.89 -23.90
N LYS A 701 32.35 27.89 -23.43
CA LYS A 701 32.25 28.44 -22.08
C LYS A 701 30.81 28.76 -21.67
N ASP A 702 29.97 29.24 -22.58
CA ASP A 702 28.61 29.68 -22.26
C ASP A 702 27.67 28.51 -21.95
N VAL A 703 27.69 27.45 -22.75
CA VAL A 703 26.93 26.21 -22.50
C VAL A 703 27.41 25.55 -21.19
N ARG A 704 28.74 25.45 -21.01
CA ARG A 704 29.34 24.91 -19.78
C ARG A 704 28.90 25.67 -18.55
N ARG A 705 28.95 27.01 -18.60
CA ARG A 705 28.56 27.88 -17.50
C ARG A 705 27.08 27.73 -17.16
N LEU A 706 26.20 27.63 -18.16
CA LEU A 706 24.77 27.51 -17.93
C LEU A 706 24.40 26.17 -17.26
N ILE A 707 24.96 25.05 -17.73
CA ILE A 707 24.77 23.74 -17.10
C ILE A 707 25.32 23.72 -15.66
N GLN A 708 26.50 24.29 -15.45
CA GLN A 708 27.08 24.42 -14.10
C GLN A 708 26.18 25.24 -13.16
N MET A 709 25.63 26.36 -13.64
CA MET A 709 24.67 27.16 -12.88
C MET A 709 23.41 26.36 -12.54
N MET A 710 22.88 25.58 -13.49
CA MET A 710 21.74 24.70 -13.24
C MET A 710 22.07 23.63 -12.18
N MET A 711 23.24 22.99 -12.25
CA MET A 711 23.69 22.00 -11.26
C MET A 711 23.85 22.62 -9.86
N ILE A 712 24.48 23.80 -9.78
CA ILE A 712 24.66 24.53 -8.51
C ILE A 712 23.30 24.92 -7.93
N ARG A 713 22.38 25.40 -8.76
CA ARG A 713 21.02 25.75 -8.31
C ARG A 713 20.25 24.52 -7.85
N ALA A 714 20.33 23.40 -8.56
CA ALA A 714 19.62 22.17 -8.23
C ALA A 714 20.06 21.56 -6.89
N ARG A 715 21.30 21.84 -6.42
CA ARG A 715 21.80 21.44 -5.09
C ARG A 715 20.94 21.91 -3.92
N LYS A 716 20.17 23.00 -4.11
CA LYS A 716 19.12 23.41 -3.17
C LYS A 716 17.77 22.93 -3.71
N PRO A 717 17.30 21.74 -3.33
CA PRO A 717 16.03 21.22 -3.82
C PRO A 717 14.87 22.12 -3.40
N SER A 718 13.78 22.03 -4.15
CA SER A 718 12.56 22.77 -3.85
C SER A 718 11.68 21.90 -2.97
N GLY A 719 11.85 22.03 -1.66
CA GLY A 719 11.07 21.34 -0.65
C GLY A 719 9.89 22.15 -0.13
N LEU A 720 9.02 21.50 0.64
CA LEU A 720 7.96 22.14 1.39
C LEU A 720 8.43 22.42 2.82
N GLU A 721 9.18 23.51 2.96
CA GLU A 721 9.71 23.98 4.25
C GLU A 721 8.60 24.65 5.07
N VAL A 722 8.43 24.17 6.31
CA VAL A 722 7.57 24.76 7.34
C VAL A 722 8.51 25.27 8.45
N PRO A 723 8.18 26.32 9.23
CA PRO A 723 9.15 26.99 10.11
C PRO A 723 9.99 26.12 11.06
N PHE A 724 9.50 24.92 11.44
CA PHE A 724 10.18 24.03 12.38
C PHE A 724 10.58 22.66 11.81
N PHE A 725 10.09 22.31 10.62
CA PHE A 725 10.34 21.00 10.01
C PHE A 725 10.07 21.04 8.50
N GLU A 726 10.60 20.07 7.79
CA GLU A 726 10.26 19.84 6.38
C GLU A 726 9.19 18.74 6.27
N ALA A 727 8.14 18.99 5.48
CA ALA A 727 7.12 17.99 5.23
C ALA A 727 7.69 16.89 4.32
N SER A 728 8.13 15.79 4.94
CA SER A 728 8.79 14.68 4.25
C SER A 728 8.43 13.33 4.86
N VAL A 729 8.58 12.26 4.08
CA VAL A 729 8.38 10.88 4.55
C VAL A 729 9.30 10.53 5.72
N ALA A 730 10.48 11.16 5.82
CA ALA A 730 11.36 11.03 6.97
C ALA A 730 10.74 11.62 8.25
N THR A 731 10.12 12.80 8.15
CA THR A 731 9.39 13.44 9.26
C THR A 731 8.19 12.59 9.68
N PHE A 732 7.46 12.01 8.72
CA PHE A 732 6.39 11.04 9.01
C PHE A 732 6.88 9.82 9.79
N GLY A 733 8.00 9.22 9.36
CA GLY A 733 8.62 8.10 10.08
C GLY A 733 9.06 8.48 11.50
N MET A 734 9.49 9.72 11.72
CA MET A 734 9.76 10.24 13.06
C MET A 734 8.48 10.31 13.91
N ILE A 735 7.40 10.87 13.36
CA ILE A 735 6.10 10.99 14.05
C ILE A 735 5.59 9.61 14.49
N ILE A 736 5.63 8.61 13.61
CA ILE A 736 5.19 7.25 13.95
C ILE A 736 6.01 6.65 15.09
N ARG A 737 7.35 6.77 15.02
CA ARG A 737 8.22 6.24 16.09
C ARG A 737 7.93 6.92 17.42
N THR A 738 7.81 8.23 17.43
CA THR A 738 7.50 9.01 18.64
C THR A 738 6.13 8.63 19.20
N ALA A 739 5.10 8.53 18.36
CA ALA A 739 3.77 8.07 18.78
C ALA A 739 3.82 6.66 19.38
N GLY A 740 4.55 5.73 18.76
CA GLY A 740 4.76 4.39 19.29
C GLY A 740 5.47 4.39 20.65
N SER A 741 6.51 5.22 20.82
CA SER A 741 7.18 5.39 22.11
C SER A 741 6.25 5.94 23.19
N TRP A 742 5.42 6.93 22.87
CA TRP A 742 4.42 7.47 23.79
C TRP A 742 3.36 6.44 24.18
N VAL A 743 2.89 5.62 23.23
CA VAL A 743 1.96 4.52 23.53
C VAL A 743 2.60 3.52 24.50
N THR A 744 3.83 3.08 24.23
CA THR A 744 4.55 2.16 25.13
C THR A 744 4.76 2.77 26.51
N LEU A 745 5.11 4.06 26.58
CA LEU A 745 5.28 4.77 27.84
C LEU A 745 3.96 4.85 28.61
N MET A 746 2.87 5.26 27.96
CA MET A 746 1.55 5.34 28.59
C MET A 746 1.07 3.98 29.09
N GLN A 747 1.38 2.89 28.39
CA GLN A 747 1.07 1.51 28.83
C GLN A 747 1.78 1.11 30.13
N THR A 748 2.85 1.80 30.52
CA THR A 748 3.50 1.56 31.82
C THR A 748 2.82 2.30 32.97
N PHE A 749 2.01 3.32 32.69
CA PHE A 749 1.35 4.15 33.71
C PHE A 749 -0.15 3.85 33.86
N LEU A 750 -0.79 3.28 32.83
CA LEU A 750 -2.19 2.86 32.79
C LEU A 750 -2.29 1.34 32.96
#